data_AF-A0A087CDN5-F1
#
_entry.id   AF-A0A087CDN5-F1
#
_cell.length_a   1.000
_cell.length_b   1.000
_cell.length_c   1.000
_cell.angle_alpha   90.00
_cell.angle_beta   90.00
_cell.angle_gamma   90.00
#
_symmetry.space_group_name_H-M   'P 1'
#
loop_
_entity.id
_entity.type
_entity.pdbx_description
1 polymer ?
#
loop_
_entity_poly.entity_id
_entity_poly.type
_entity_poly.pdbx_seq_one_letter_code
_entity_poly.pdbx_strand_id
1 'polypeptide(L)'
;MKKALKLISASALALAALLPATAAQAATSYSSDTNKPDVVSLLGEYNNWWTPKSNTSNASSDVYRGNVSDAGKSVLSKNDTLTETINNKAATDTATVDGTHTQAQRALIDADQNATETFSDALGPILSKFLTDGLSNGSLPKTSSLLFASKASVTSYLSTGAAKQYFNYPRPFFTVADDGQNRSMNGENNLNGLKAELGIDRIADWTDSSTGLTHSASYASMFGAPSQAFPSGHTTYAYSAGIGLATLLPELGPEIVTRASEAGNNRIVLGVHYPLDVMGGRINGEAANTARWSDEAFRSDQLLPARQELVDYMTAQCKAAGYGDTLQSCIDKTGANGSAGYTNTFTDAVSTTPVTDRASAIAAYTSRMTYGFDKTGTSGKAAVVPDGAENLLLTAFPSLSDAQRRTILAQSEIESGYPFDSSSNGYERLNLAKAYSAKVTLSADKQDILSITFGSSQPSVVVSSTDAITGLLADFGTYWKAGVGVTEAGKSVLSHDDDLTVSINNKAAKESANGSNDQQARAVVDAEMNSEKTLHDALGTVIGGYYEDGVTSGKLPKTSAYLSDMSASASTGKAKTAFSHPRPYVDRINYNGTTLNLNGLQQTLGISKVAAYEQQGQYDGLASSGSFPSGHTTFAFTQGAGLASILPEFGTQIMTRVSEAGNNRIVLGVHYPLDIMGGHIAGQYGVATALDDQDTQAEASAAREELLAYLTARCKADGYGDTLEACISGTDAKTSKGYQNAFTDAVSTKAVSDTASEISAYTARMTYGFSQTGKAGQSAVVPAAAVNLLRKVPGYSSLNDKQLTQVLASTEIDSGYPLDASSEGWGRINLAAAYSAKVTLNTKGDVVKVTTGQTKASVETQSDAPQGPKNPSAASNGGAKTSTPSGNAQKVSGQSGDPLATTGADSAVFIAAAALLLLSGAVVTLLVRRHQR
;
A
#
# COMPACT_ATOMS: atom_id res chain seq x y z
N MET A 1 -14.99 -81.69 38.13
CA MET A 1 -13.60 -82.20 38.12
C MET A 1 -12.70 -81.07 37.65
N LYS A 2 -11.70 -80.62 38.44
CA LYS A 2 -10.26 -80.91 38.25
C LYS A 2 -9.79 -80.71 36.79
N LYS A 3 -8.79 -79.87 36.47
CA LYS A 3 -7.85 -79.07 37.28
C LYS A 3 -7.27 -77.92 36.43
N ALA A 4 -6.79 -76.86 37.07
CA ALA A 4 -5.97 -75.81 36.45
C ALA A 4 -4.59 -75.71 37.12
N LEU A 5 -3.63 -75.12 36.38
CA LEU A 5 -2.37 -74.44 36.78
C LEU A 5 -1.41 -75.10 37.81
N LYS A 6 -0.15 -75.28 37.37
CA LYS A 6 1.13 -74.95 38.05
C LYS A 6 2.28 -75.14 37.02
N LEU A 7 3.09 -74.12 36.68
CA LEU A 7 4.30 -73.64 37.37
C LEU A 7 5.48 -74.64 37.36
N ILE A 8 6.55 -74.36 36.60
CA ILE A 8 7.94 -74.15 37.07
C ILE A 8 8.93 -73.96 35.90
N SER A 9 9.83 -73.01 36.12
CA SER A 9 11.00 -72.53 35.39
C SER A 9 12.01 -73.56 34.88
N ALA A 10 12.73 -73.21 33.82
CA ALA A 10 14.12 -73.60 33.59
C ALA A 10 14.90 -72.43 32.97
N SER A 11 15.98 -72.00 33.62
CA SER A 11 16.78 -70.83 33.24
C SER A 11 17.99 -71.22 32.39
N ALA A 12 18.40 -70.36 31.45
CA ALA A 12 19.74 -70.36 30.89
C ALA A 12 20.24 -68.91 30.74
N LEU A 13 21.44 -68.63 31.22
CA LEU A 13 22.05 -67.30 31.24
C LEU A 13 22.33 -66.78 29.82
N ALA A 14 22.01 -65.50 29.60
CA ALA A 14 22.67 -64.70 28.57
C ALA A 14 23.19 -63.40 29.22
N LEU A 15 24.46 -63.12 28.93
CA LEU A 15 25.32 -62.10 29.52
C LEU A 15 24.66 -60.70 29.59
N ALA A 16 24.53 -60.14 30.80
CA ALA A 16 24.12 -58.75 30.97
C ALA A 16 25.25 -57.80 30.59
N ALA A 17 25.29 -57.37 29.33
CA ALA A 17 26.07 -56.21 28.94
C ALA A 17 25.42 -54.95 29.53
N LEU A 18 26.16 -54.20 30.33
CA LEU A 18 25.80 -52.86 30.78
C LEU A 18 25.84 -51.90 29.58
N LEU A 19 24.76 -51.86 28.80
CA LEU A 19 24.46 -50.70 27.97
C LEU A 19 24.12 -49.54 28.92
N PRO A 20 24.80 -48.39 28.82
CA PRO A 20 24.35 -47.21 29.54
C PRO A 20 22.94 -46.89 29.04
N ALA A 21 22.00 -46.68 29.97
CA ALA A 21 20.71 -46.12 29.60
C ALA A 21 20.98 -44.77 28.92
N THR A 22 20.69 -44.68 27.62
CA THR A 22 20.72 -43.41 26.91
C THR A 22 19.71 -42.52 27.60
N ALA A 23 20.20 -41.47 28.26
CA ALA A 23 19.33 -40.46 28.85
C ALA A 23 18.41 -39.97 27.74
N ALA A 24 17.10 -40.09 27.95
CA ALA A 24 16.13 -39.55 27.00
C ALA A 24 16.43 -38.05 26.89
N GLN A 25 16.92 -37.62 25.73
CA GLN A 25 17.22 -36.23 25.45
C GLN A 25 15.91 -35.46 25.71
N ALA A 26 15.92 -34.53 26.67
CA ALA A 26 14.76 -33.69 26.90
C ALA A 26 14.42 -32.98 25.59
N ALA A 27 13.15 -33.03 25.17
CA ALA A 27 12.72 -32.40 23.94
C ALA A 27 13.09 -30.91 23.98
N THR A 28 13.72 -30.40 22.92
CA THR A 28 14.07 -28.98 22.82
C THR A 28 12.81 -28.14 22.99
N SER A 29 12.78 -27.29 24.01
CA SER A 29 11.67 -26.38 24.25
C SER A 29 11.94 -25.06 23.54
N TYR A 30 10.94 -24.58 22.81
CA TYR A 30 10.96 -23.32 22.09
C TYR A 30 10.21 -22.24 22.89
N SER A 31 10.53 -20.97 22.70
CA SER A 31 9.83 -19.85 23.38
C SER A 31 8.35 -19.76 22.98
N SER A 32 8.06 -20.15 21.74
CA SER A 32 6.70 -20.37 21.21
C SER A 32 5.93 -21.45 21.98
N ASP A 33 6.58 -22.43 22.61
CA ASP A 33 5.85 -23.45 23.39
C ASP A 33 5.20 -22.86 24.65
N THR A 34 5.78 -21.82 25.25
CA THR A 34 5.17 -21.11 26.39
C THR A 34 4.29 -19.94 25.96
N ASN A 35 4.64 -19.24 24.88
CA ASN A 35 3.98 -18.01 24.42
C ASN A 35 2.97 -18.29 23.29
N LYS A 36 2.02 -19.20 23.54
CA LYS A 36 0.99 -19.57 22.54
C LYS A 36 -0.05 -18.44 22.36
N PRO A 37 -0.55 -18.20 21.13
CA PRO A 37 -1.64 -17.26 20.89
C PRO A 37 -2.91 -17.61 21.66
N ASP A 38 -3.62 -16.59 22.18
CA ASP A 38 -4.93 -16.78 22.80
C ASP A 38 -6.04 -16.82 21.73
N VAL A 39 -6.43 -18.05 21.40
CA VAL A 39 -7.48 -18.36 20.41
C VAL A 39 -8.87 -17.85 20.86
N VAL A 40 -9.14 -17.73 22.16
CA VAL A 40 -10.42 -17.20 22.66
C VAL A 40 -10.49 -15.71 22.40
N SER A 41 -9.42 -14.96 22.70
CA SER A 41 -9.34 -13.53 22.44
C SER A 41 -9.37 -13.21 20.94
N LEU A 42 -8.60 -13.92 20.11
CA LEU A 42 -8.58 -13.71 18.66
C LEU A 42 -9.95 -13.90 17.98
N LEU A 43 -10.78 -14.78 18.54
CA LEU A 43 -12.12 -15.09 18.02
C LEU A 43 -13.25 -14.44 18.84
N GLY A 44 -12.92 -13.50 19.73
CA GLY A 44 -13.83 -12.89 20.69
C GLY A 44 -15.04 -12.18 20.07
N GLU A 45 -14.97 -11.74 18.81
CA GLU A 45 -16.11 -11.16 18.08
C GLU A 45 -17.30 -12.14 17.97
N TYR A 46 -17.06 -13.46 18.05
CA TYR A 46 -18.13 -14.47 18.03
C TYR A 46 -19.17 -14.26 19.15
N ASN A 47 -18.75 -13.72 20.29
CA ASN A 47 -19.63 -13.41 21.42
C ASN A 47 -20.71 -12.35 21.08
N ASN A 48 -20.52 -11.56 20.02
CA ASN A 48 -21.53 -10.62 19.53
C ASN A 48 -22.74 -11.33 18.93
N TRP A 49 -22.58 -12.57 18.43
CA TRP A 49 -23.64 -13.34 17.75
C TRP A 49 -24.16 -14.50 18.59
N TRP A 50 -23.31 -15.06 19.46
CA TRP A 50 -23.61 -16.20 20.32
C TRP A 50 -23.11 -15.95 21.74
N THR A 51 -24.01 -16.03 22.72
CA THR A 51 -23.69 -15.97 24.15
C THR A 51 -23.55 -17.40 24.68
N PRO A 52 -22.32 -17.92 24.92
CA PRO A 52 -22.13 -19.30 25.36
C PRO A 52 -22.58 -19.50 26.82
N LYS A 53 -23.06 -20.72 27.13
CA LYS A 53 -23.13 -21.21 28.51
C LYS A 53 -21.76 -21.77 28.88
N SER A 54 -21.19 -21.29 29.99
CA SER A 54 -19.88 -21.72 30.47
C SER A 54 -19.80 -23.23 30.66
N ASN A 55 -18.77 -23.86 30.08
CA ASN A 55 -18.51 -25.29 30.17
C ASN A 55 -17.00 -25.60 30.24
N THR A 56 -16.31 -24.98 31.20
CA THR A 56 -14.85 -25.08 31.35
C THR A 56 -14.32 -26.48 31.72
N SER A 57 -15.19 -27.39 32.14
CA SER A 57 -14.87 -28.81 32.42
C SER A 57 -15.21 -29.75 31.26
N ASN A 58 -15.80 -29.24 30.16
CA ASN A 58 -16.38 -30.01 29.06
C ASN A 58 -17.36 -31.12 29.53
N ALA A 59 -18.15 -30.83 30.56
CA ALA A 59 -19.11 -31.78 31.13
C ALA A 59 -20.25 -32.06 30.16
N SER A 60 -20.56 -33.34 29.90
CA SER A 60 -21.56 -33.76 28.91
C SER A 60 -22.99 -33.27 29.18
N SER A 61 -23.28 -32.78 30.40
CA SER A 61 -24.54 -32.10 30.73
C SER A 61 -24.67 -30.71 30.09
N ASP A 62 -23.55 -30.05 29.82
CA ASP A 62 -23.49 -28.61 29.51
C ASP A 62 -22.79 -28.30 28.17
N VAL A 63 -22.45 -29.33 27.40
CA VAL A 63 -21.90 -29.19 26.03
C VAL A 63 -22.94 -28.66 25.05
N TYR A 64 -22.49 -27.92 24.03
CA TYR A 64 -23.33 -27.37 22.98
C TYR A 64 -24.37 -26.34 23.47
N ARG A 65 -24.12 -25.66 24.60
CA ARG A 65 -25.10 -24.79 25.27
C ARG A 65 -24.81 -23.29 25.10
N GLY A 66 -25.86 -22.50 24.86
CA GLY A 66 -25.81 -21.04 24.77
C GLY A 66 -27.03 -20.44 24.06
N ASN A 67 -26.96 -19.16 23.72
CA ASN A 67 -28.07 -18.40 23.14
C ASN A 67 -27.62 -17.52 21.97
N VAL A 68 -28.44 -17.44 20.91
CA VAL A 68 -28.23 -16.54 19.77
C VAL A 68 -28.66 -15.13 20.16
N SER A 69 -27.76 -14.15 20.00
CA SER A 69 -28.06 -12.73 20.25
C SER A 69 -28.96 -12.15 19.15
N ASP A 70 -29.50 -10.94 19.35
CA ASP A 70 -30.25 -10.26 18.28
C ASP A 70 -29.38 -9.88 17.08
N ALA A 71 -28.12 -9.48 17.32
CA ALA A 71 -27.14 -9.25 16.25
C ALA A 71 -26.73 -10.56 15.54
N GLY A 72 -26.81 -11.70 16.25
CA GLY A 72 -26.53 -13.02 15.70
C GLY A 72 -27.58 -13.53 14.72
N LYS A 73 -28.82 -13.00 14.74
CA LYS A 73 -29.91 -13.44 13.85
C LYS A 73 -29.53 -13.46 12.38
N SER A 74 -29.02 -12.36 11.84
CA SER A 74 -28.65 -12.25 10.43
C SER A 74 -27.40 -13.05 10.10
N VAL A 75 -26.35 -12.88 10.90
CA VAL A 75 -25.04 -13.50 10.68
C VAL A 75 -25.12 -15.02 10.78
N LEU A 76 -25.73 -15.57 11.83
CA LEU A 76 -25.85 -17.01 12.01
C LEU A 76 -26.91 -17.63 11.06
N SER A 77 -27.96 -16.90 10.64
CA SER A 77 -28.86 -17.36 9.56
C SER A 77 -28.13 -17.51 8.22
N LYS A 78 -27.22 -16.59 7.89
CA LYS A 78 -26.37 -16.69 6.69
C LYS A 78 -25.38 -17.85 6.81
N ASN A 79 -24.81 -18.06 7.99
CA ASN A 79 -23.94 -19.19 8.34
C ASN A 79 -24.66 -20.54 8.14
N ASP A 80 -25.91 -20.66 8.61
CA ASP A 80 -26.79 -21.82 8.42
C ASP A 80 -27.11 -22.06 6.94
N THR A 81 -27.56 -21.02 6.24
CA THR A 81 -27.98 -21.07 4.83
C THR A 81 -26.84 -21.54 3.92
N LEU A 82 -25.64 -20.99 4.12
CA LEU A 82 -24.43 -21.41 3.39
C LEU A 82 -24.06 -22.86 3.72
N THR A 83 -24.25 -23.31 4.96
CA THR A 83 -23.95 -24.69 5.36
C THR A 83 -24.87 -25.69 4.66
N GLU A 84 -26.20 -25.47 4.71
CA GLU A 84 -27.17 -26.29 3.95
C GLU A 84 -26.88 -26.27 2.44
N THR A 85 -26.55 -25.10 1.87
CA THR A 85 -26.31 -24.94 0.42
C THR A 85 -25.05 -25.68 -0.06
N ILE A 86 -23.94 -25.56 0.69
CA ILE A 86 -22.65 -26.18 0.31
C ILE A 86 -22.72 -27.70 0.49
N ASN A 87 -23.27 -28.17 1.61
CA ASN A 87 -23.43 -29.59 1.89
C ASN A 87 -24.35 -30.29 0.87
N ASN A 88 -25.57 -29.80 0.66
CA ASN A 88 -26.55 -30.48 -0.20
C ASN A 88 -26.14 -30.45 -1.68
N LYS A 89 -25.42 -29.41 -2.13
CA LYS A 89 -24.79 -29.42 -3.46
C LYS A 89 -23.77 -30.55 -3.57
N ALA A 90 -22.82 -30.62 -2.65
CA ALA A 90 -21.74 -31.61 -2.72
C ALA A 90 -22.21 -33.06 -2.42
N ALA A 91 -23.29 -33.24 -1.66
CA ALA A 91 -23.89 -34.54 -1.40
C ALA A 91 -24.61 -35.14 -2.62
N THR A 92 -25.10 -34.29 -3.52
CA THR A 92 -25.80 -34.69 -4.75
C THR A 92 -24.90 -34.66 -6.00
N ASP A 93 -23.74 -34.00 -5.94
CA ASP A 93 -22.78 -33.92 -7.03
C ASP A 93 -21.87 -35.16 -7.10
N THR A 94 -22.10 -36.00 -8.11
CA THR A 94 -21.31 -37.21 -8.38
C THR A 94 -20.18 -36.99 -9.39
N ALA A 95 -19.90 -35.75 -9.80
CA ALA A 95 -18.78 -35.48 -10.70
C ALA A 95 -17.44 -35.61 -9.96
N THR A 96 -16.45 -36.25 -10.59
CA THR A 96 -15.07 -36.23 -10.11
C THR A 96 -14.45 -34.86 -10.35
N VAL A 97 -13.93 -34.23 -9.31
CA VAL A 97 -13.60 -32.81 -9.34
C VAL A 97 -12.11 -32.53 -9.57
N ASP A 98 -11.25 -33.47 -9.14
CA ASP A 98 -9.80 -33.57 -9.36
C ASP A 98 -9.42 -34.63 -10.43
N GLY A 99 -10.43 -35.27 -11.03
CA GLY A 99 -10.27 -36.38 -11.99
C GLY A 99 -10.32 -37.79 -11.38
N THR A 100 -10.33 -37.93 -10.05
CA THR A 100 -10.38 -39.23 -9.36
C THR A 100 -11.49 -39.33 -8.31
N HIS A 101 -11.85 -38.23 -7.66
CA HIS A 101 -12.74 -38.17 -6.49
C HIS A 101 -13.83 -37.11 -6.66
N THR A 102 -15.03 -37.37 -6.15
CA THR A 102 -16.06 -36.33 -5.96
C THR A 102 -15.68 -35.37 -4.84
N GLN A 103 -16.34 -34.21 -4.76
CA GLN A 103 -16.10 -33.28 -3.64
C GLN A 103 -16.41 -33.92 -2.29
N ALA A 104 -17.46 -34.75 -2.20
CA ALA A 104 -17.79 -35.49 -0.99
C ALA A 104 -16.68 -36.49 -0.58
N GLN A 105 -16.07 -37.18 -1.54
CA GLN A 105 -14.95 -38.10 -1.28
C GLN A 105 -13.69 -37.35 -0.84
N ARG A 106 -13.31 -36.25 -1.51
CA ARG A 106 -12.22 -35.36 -1.07
C ARG A 106 -12.46 -34.84 0.35
N ALA A 107 -13.71 -34.54 0.68
CA ALA A 107 -14.07 -34.04 2.00
C ALA A 107 -13.96 -35.10 3.10
N LEU A 108 -14.17 -36.38 2.78
CA LEU A 108 -13.89 -37.50 3.68
C LEU A 108 -12.37 -37.73 3.82
N ILE A 109 -11.58 -37.66 2.75
CA ILE A 109 -10.11 -37.76 2.81
C ILE A 109 -9.53 -36.65 3.70
N ASP A 110 -9.96 -35.41 3.49
CA ASP A 110 -9.60 -34.26 4.35
C ASP A 110 -10.15 -34.38 5.79
N ALA A 111 -11.02 -35.36 6.07
CA ALA A 111 -11.50 -35.61 7.41
C ALA A 111 -10.49 -36.33 8.31
N ASP A 112 -9.59 -37.13 7.73
CA ASP A 112 -8.67 -38.01 8.46
C ASP A 112 -7.47 -37.26 9.06
N GLN A 113 -7.28 -35.98 8.71
CA GLN A 113 -6.13 -35.15 9.12
C GLN A 113 -4.79 -35.79 8.75
N ASN A 114 -4.70 -36.27 7.51
CA ASN A 114 -3.45 -36.71 6.89
C ASN A 114 -3.01 -35.70 5.81
N ALA A 115 -2.06 -34.83 6.16
CA ALA A 115 -1.48 -33.86 5.22
C ALA A 115 -0.89 -34.51 3.95
N THR A 116 -0.49 -35.78 4.00
CA THR A 116 0.03 -36.51 2.82
C THR A 116 -1.07 -36.73 1.78
N GLU A 117 -2.30 -37.00 2.23
CA GLU A 117 -3.45 -37.23 1.36
C GLU A 117 -4.10 -35.89 0.97
N THR A 118 -4.32 -34.99 1.93
CA THR A 118 -4.89 -33.64 1.70
C THR A 118 -4.07 -32.82 0.70
N PHE A 119 -2.74 -32.84 0.73
CA PHE A 119 -1.91 -32.05 -0.19
C PHE A 119 -1.35 -32.87 -1.37
N SER A 120 -1.88 -34.07 -1.61
CA SER A 120 -1.44 -34.98 -2.69
C SER A 120 -1.65 -34.41 -4.10
N ASP A 121 -2.49 -33.40 -4.29
CA ASP A 121 -2.77 -32.72 -5.56
C ASP A 121 -2.26 -31.26 -5.61
N ALA A 122 -1.83 -30.71 -4.47
CA ALA A 122 -1.51 -29.29 -4.30
C ALA A 122 -0.33 -28.79 -5.15
N LEU A 123 0.54 -29.69 -5.60
CA LEU A 123 1.78 -29.37 -6.33
C LEU A 123 1.73 -29.79 -7.81
N GLY A 124 0.57 -30.24 -8.31
CA GLY A 124 0.44 -30.90 -9.60
C GLY A 124 1.03 -32.32 -9.62
N PRO A 125 0.70 -33.14 -10.63
CA PRO A 125 0.89 -34.59 -10.58
C PRO A 125 2.36 -35.06 -10.49
N ILE A 126 3.31 -34.23 -10.94
CA ILE A 126 4.74 -34.58 -10.97
C ILE A 126 5.42 -34.26 -9.64
N LEU A 127 5.30 -33.02 -9.15
CA LEU A 127 5.94 -32.60 -7.90
C LEU A 127 5.27 -33.25 -6.68
N SER A 128 3.95 -33.43 -6.71
CA SER A 128 3.25 -34.22 -5.69
C SER A 128 3.78 -35.64 -5.62
N LYS A 129 4.00 -36.31 -6.77
CA LYS A 129 4.59 -37.66 -6.79
C LYS A 129 5.97 -37.69 -6.13
N PHE A 130 6.84 -36.70 -6.41
CA PHE A 130 8.14 -36.63 -5.75
C PHE A 130 7.99 -36.45 -4.23
N LEU A 131 7.10 -35.57 -3.77
CA LEU A 131 6.82 -35.41 -2.34
C LEU A 131 6.34 -36.72 -1.70
N THR A 132 5.36 -37.40 -2.29
CA THR A 132 4.82 -38.67 -1.75
C THR A 132 5.85 -39.80 -1.78
N ASP A 133 6.66 -39.90 -2.83
CA ASP A 133 7.73 -40.90 -2.91
C ASP A 133 8.79 -40.64 -1.82
N GLY A 134 9.23 -39.38 -1.64
CA GLY A 134 10.22 -38.99 -0.65
C GLY A 134 9.75 -39.15 0.80
N LEU A 135 8.46 -38.96 1.06
CA LEU A 135 7.84 -39.26 2.35
C LEU A 135 7.73 -40.77 2.58
N SER A 136 7.26 -41.55 1.60
CA SER A 136 7.01 -43.00 1.76
C SER A 136 8.29 -43.81 1.91
N ASN A 137 9.39 -43.41 1.23
CA ASN A 137 10.68 -44.09 1.32
C ASN A 137 11.60 -43.57 2.43
N GLY A 138 11.17 -42.55 3.20
CA GLY A 138 11.92 -41.98 4.31
C GLY A 138 13.07 -41.05 3.93
N SER A 139 13.14 -40.57 2.68
CA SER A 139 14.15 -39.57 2.24
C SER A 139 13.89 -38.16 2.78
N LEU A 140 12.69 -37.89 3.30
CA LEU A 140 12.26 -36.58 3.81
C LEU A 140 11.98 -36.58 5.34
N PRO A 141 12.92 -37.01 6.21
CA PRO A 141 12.65 -37.17 7.64
C PRO A 141 12.41 -35.85 8.39
N LYS A 142 13.11 -34.76 8.08
CA LYS A 142 12.88 -33.45 8.74
C LYS A 142 11.57 -32.83 8.29
N THR A 143 11.31 -32.87 6.98
CA THR A 143 10.06 -32.41 6.35
C THR A 143 8.86 -33.17 6.91
N SER A 144 8.99 -34.49 7.06
CA SER A 144 7.99 -35.33 7.70
C SER A 144 7.78 -34.95 9.17
N SER A 145 8.85 -34.84 9.97
CA SER A 145 8.79 -34.41 11.38
C SER A 145 8.14 -33.03 11.57
N LEU A 146 8.34 -32.10 10.63
CA LEU A 146 7.77 -30.76 10.67
C LEU A 146 6.26 -30.74 10.33
N LEU A 147 5.83 -31.46 9.28
CA LEU A 147 4.48 -31.32 8.71
C LEU A 147 3.64 -32.62 8.62
N PHE A 148 4.22 -33.75 8.23
CA PHE A 148 3.47 -34.94 7.78
C PHE A 148 3.39 -36.08 8.82
N ALA A 149 4.26 -36.10 9.82
CA ALA A 149 4.28 -37.12 10.86
C ALA A 149 3.03 -37.06 11.76
N SER A 150 2.69 -38.20 12.37
CA SER A 150 1.66 -38.23 13.42
C SER A 150 2.13 -37.39 14.61
N LYS A 151 1.47 -36.24 14.83
CA LYS A 151 1.89 -35.14 15.74
C LYS A 151 3.11 -34.35 15.28
N ALA A 152 3.19 -34.03 13.99
CA ALA A 152 4.18 -33.10 13.46
C ALA A 152 4.18 -31.74 14.21
N SER A 153 5.35 -31.11 14.30
CA SER A 153 5.59 -30.00 15.26
C SER A 153 4.85 -28.70 14.93
N VAL A 154 4.35 -28.56 13.69
CA VAL A 154 3.51 -27.44 13.24
C VAL A 154 2.02 -27.76 13.42
N THR A 155 1.57 -28.89 12.90
CA THR A 155 0.13 -29.25 12.84
C THR A 155 -0.47 -29.59 14.20
N SER A 156 0.35 -29.91 15.20
CA SER A 156 -0.06 -30.19 16.58
C SER A 156 0.18 -29.05 17.58
N TYR A 157 0.72 -27.90 17.13
CA TYR A 157 1.19 -26.82 18.01
C TYR A 157 0.07 -26.09 18.77
N LEU A 158 -0.99 -25.65 18.09
CA LEU A 158 -2.03 -24.79 18.66
C LEU A 158 -3.41 -25.46 18.63
N SER A 159 -3.91 -25.81 19.81
CA SER A 159 -5.17 -26.54 19.98
C SER A 159 -6.39 -25.60 20.02
N THR A 160 -7.48 -26.01 19.36
CA THR A 160 -8.78 -25.34 19.47
C THR A 160 -9.56 -25.69 20.74
N GLY A 161 -9.06 -26.61 21.58
CA GLY A 161 -9.82 -27.21 22.68
C GLY A 161 -10.41 -26.21 23.69
N ALA A 162 -9.61 -25.25 24.16
CA ALA A 162 -10.06 -24.22 25.09
C ALA A 162 -11.13 -23.30 24.46
N ALA A 163 -10.95 -22.92 23.19
CA ALA A 163 -11.93 -22.13 22.45
C ALA A 163 -13.25 -22.89 22.24
N LYS A 164 -13.20 -24.19 21.90
CA LYS A 164 -14.38 -25.05 21.76
C LYS A 164 -15.19 -25.16 23.06
N GLN A 165 -14.52 -25.29 24.20
CA GLN A 165 -15.15 -25.32 25.51
C GLN A 165 -15.74 -23.96 25.92
N TYR A 166 -15.07 -22.87 25.55
CA TYR A 166 -15.52 -21.51 25.82
C TYR A 166 -16.74 -21.11 24.98
N PHE A 167 -16.65 -21.22 23.65
CA PHE A 167 -17.74 -20.83 22.74
C PHE A 167 -18.86 -21.88 22.68
N ASN A 168 -18.58 -23.14 22.98
CA ASN A 168 -19.56 -24.19 23.27
C ASN A 168 -20.70 -24.37 22.22
N TYR A 169 -20.43 -24.14 20.92
CA TYR A 169 -21.46 -24.04 19.86
C TYR A 169 -21.92 -25.43 19.31
N PRO A 170 -23.22 -25.70 19.12
CA PRO A 170 -23.77 -26.93 18.52
C PRO A 170 -23.39 -27.12 17.04
N ARG A 171 -23.24 -28.38 16.60
CA ARG A 171 -22.88 -28.73 15.20
C ARG A 171 -24.08 -28.65 14.24
N PRO A 172 -23.86 -28.50 12.91
CA PRO A 172 -24.96 -28.30 11.97
C PRO A 172 -25.86 -29.53 11.81
N PHE A 173 -25.26 -30.73 11.75
CA PHE A 173 -25.94 -31.99 11.43
C PHE A 173 -26.87 -32.55 12.51
N PHE A 174 -26.96 -31.92 13.70
CA PHE A 174 -27.69 -32.46 14.85
C PHE A 174 -29.19 -32.58 14.58
N THR A 175 -29.72 -33.81 14.59
CA THR A 175 -31.16 -34.12 14.48
C THR A 175 -31.64 -34.95 15.67
N VAL A 176 -32.89 -34.74 16.08
CA VAL A 176 -33.55 -35.60 17.10
C VAL A 176 -33.67 -37.04 16.60
N ALA A 177 -33.84 -37.24 15.29
CA ALA A 177 -34.03 -38.55 14.69
C ALA A 177 -32.77 -39.45 14.75
N ASP A 178 -31.61 -38.90 14.40
CA ASP A 178 -30.36 -39.67 14.29
C ASP A 178 -29.50 -39.60 15.56
N ASP A 179 -29.55 -38.47 16.27
CA ASP A 179 -28.64 -38.19 17.39
C ASP A 179 -29.36 -38.04 18.75
N GLY A 180 -30.70 -38.04 18.76
CA GLY A 180 -31.52 -37.79 19.96
C GLY A 180 -31.52 -36.33 20.44
N GLN A 181 -30.80 -35.44 19.76
CA GLN A 181 -30.70 -34.01 20.08
C GLN A 181 -30.52 -33.16 18.82
N ASN A 182 -31.12 -31.98 18.81
CA ASN A 182 -30.91 -30.98 17.75
C ASN A 182 -30.10 -29.77 18.24
N ARG A 183 -29.92 -28.75 17.39
CA ARG A 183 -29.12 -27.55 17.69
C ARG A 183 -29.70 -26.70 18.82
N SER A 184 -31.01 -26.80 19.07
CA SER A 184 -31.63 -26.13 20.23
C SER A 184 -31.37 -26.89 21.53
N MET A 185 -30.64 -28.01 21.49
CA MET A 185 -30.48 -28.96 22.59
C MET A 185 -31.85 -29.33 23.20
N ASN A 186 -32.80 -29.67 22.32
CA ASN A 186 -34.18 -30.03 22.64
C ASN A 186 -34.94 -28.94 23.44
N GLY A 187 -34.61 -27.67 23.19
CA GLY A 187 -35.25 -26.49 23.77
C GLY A 187 -34.44 -25.77 24.86
N GLU A 188 -33.25 -26.26 25.22
CA GLU A 188 -32.39 -25.61 26.22
C GLU A 188 -31.62 -24.39 25.70
N ASN A 189 -31.37 -24.30 24.39
CA ASN A 189 -30.74 -23.15 23.74
C ASN A 189 -31.80 -22.24 23.11
N ASN A 190 -31.73 -20.93 23.38
CA ASN A 190 -32.49 -19.96 22.59
C ASN A 190 -31.79 -19.71 21.24
N LEU A 191 -32.32 -20.31 20.16
CA LEU A 191 -31.85 -20.07 18.79
C LEU A 191 -32.40 -18.77 18.17
N ASN A 192 -33.21 -18.00 18.90
CA ASN A 192 -33.68 -16.65 18.55
C ASN A 192 -34.31 -16.54 17.14
N GLY A 193 -35.01 -17.60 16.70
CA GLY A 193 -35.69 -17.69 15.40
C GLY A 193 -34.95 -18.51 14.33
N LEU A 194 -33.72 -18.97 14.57
CA LEU A 194 -33.03 -19.91 13.67
C LEU A 194 -33.61 -21.33 13.77
N LYS A 195 -33.39 -22.14 12.73
CA LYS A 195 -33.85 -23.53 12.67
C LYS A 195 -33.13 -24.39 13.72
N ALA A 196 -33.91 -25.20 14.45
CA ALA A 196 -33.37 -26.18 15.40
C ALA A 196 -32.64 -27.34 14.70
N GLU A 197 -33.06 -27.70 13.49
CA GLU A 197 -32.44 -28.71 12.63
C GLU A 197 -32.19 -28.10 11.25
N LEU A 198 -31.03 -28.37 10.67
CA LEU A 198 -30.70 -27.99 9.31
C LEU A 198 -30.89 -29.21 8.40
N GLY A 199 -31.33 -28.97 7.16
CA GLY A 199 -31.41 -30.01 6.14
C GLY A 199 -30.01 -30.35 5.64
N ILE A 200 -29.31 -31.19 6.41
CA ILE A 200 -27.94 -31.64 6.14
C ILE A 200 -27.97 -33.08 5.63
N ASP A 201 -27.54 -33.27 4.38
CA ASP A 201 -27.30 -34.60 3.81
C ASP A 201 -25.98 -35.17 4.37
N ARG A 202 -26.08 -36.17 5.25
CA ARG A 202 -24.91 -36.86 5.82
C ARG A 202 -24.17 -37.65 4.73
N ILE A 203 -22.88 -37.37 4.56
CA ILE A 203 -22.03 -38.12 3.63
C ILE A 203 -21.67 -39.46 4.26
N ALA A 204 -22.05 -40.55 3.61
CA ALA A 204 -21.75 -41.90 4.08
C ALA A 204 -20.25 -42.21 4.05
N ASP A 205 -19.79 -43.09 4.95
CA ASP A 205 -18.42 -43.60 4.95
C ASP A 205 -18.10 -44.26 3.60
N TRP A 206 -16.90 -44.01 3.09
CA TRP A 206 -16.47 -44.46 1.78
C TRP A 206 -15.12 -45.16 1.86
N THR A 207 -15.05 -46.39 1.32
CA THR A 207 -13.78 -47.10 1.12
C THR A 207 -13.23 -46.75 -0.24
N ASP A 208 -12.06 -46.11 -0.27
CA ASP A 208 -11.31 -45.89 -1.50
C ASP A 208 -10.81 -47.23 -2.05
N SER A 209 -11.24 -47.56 -3.27
CA SER A 209 -10.78 -48.74 -3.99
C SER A 209 -9.31 -48.71 -4.41
N SER A 210 -8.68 -47.53 -4.44
CA SER A 210 -7.29 -47.36 -4.88
C SER A 210 -6.27 -47.61 -3.76
N THR A 211 -6.57 -47.16 -2.55
CA THR A 211 -5.74 -47.34 -1.35
C THR A 211 -6.23 -48.46 -0.41
N GLY A 212 -7.50 -48.82 -0.47
CA GLY A 212 -8.17 -49.72 0.48
C GLY A 212 -8.50 -49.08 1.83
N LEU A 213 -8.30 -47.76 1.99
CA LEU A 213 -8.62 -47.01 3.19
C LEU A 213 -10.13 -46.69 3.25
N THR A 214 -10.68 -46.61 4.46
CA THR A 214 -12.07 -46.18 4.68
C THR A 214 -12.07 -44.83 5.36
N HIS A 215 -12.59 -43.83 4.64
CA HIS A 215 -12.66 -42.44 5.07
C HIS A 215 -14.05 -42.15 5.64
N SER A 216 -14.11 -41.41 6.76
CA SER A 216 -15.36 -41.20 7.51
C SER A 216 -15.51 -39.77 8.03
N ALA A 217 -16.69 -39.19 7.84
CA ALA A 217 -17.09 -37.94 8.49
C ALA A 217 -17.19 -38.07 10.02
N SER A 218 -17.23 -39.31 10.54
CA SER A 218 -17.17 -39.65 11.97
C SER A 218 -18.29 -39.06 12.84
N TYR A 219 -19.50 -38.85 12.29
CA TYR A 219 -20.64 -38.22 12.98
C TYR A 219 -20.88 -38.79 14.40
N ALA A 220 -20.88 -40.11 14.55
CA ALA A 220 -21.14 -40.78 15.83
C ALA A 220 -20.05 -40.54 16.90
N SER A 221 -18.78 -40.38 16.52
CA SER A 221 -17.69 -40.20 17.48
C SER A 221 -17.74 -38.83 18.17
N MET A 222 -18.36 -37.84 17.51
CA MET A 222 -18.50 -36.47 18.03
C MET A 222 -19.41 -36.38 19.27
N PHE A 223 -20.23 -37.40 19.55
CA PHE A 223 -21.00 -37.53 20.78
C PHE A 223 -20.27 -38.31 21.88
N GLY A 224 -19.51 -39.34 21.51
CA GLY A 224 -18.79 -40.20 22.47
C GLY A 224 -17.70 -39.47 23.26
N ALA A 225 -17.09 -38.45 22.64
CA ALA A 225 -16.24 -37.47 23.30
C ALA A 225 -16.68 -36.06 22.84
N PRO A 226 -17.60 -35.39 23.56
CA PRO A 226 -18.24 -34.16 23.11
C PRO A 226 -17.26 -33.09 22.64
N SER A 227 -17.38 -32.73 21.37
CA SER A 227 -16.53 -31.77 20.67
C SER A 227 -17.39 -30.77 19.91
N GLN A 228 -17.31 -29.50 20.28
CA GLN A 228 -18.14 -28.40 19.77
C GLN A 228 -17.73 -27.94 18.37
N ALA A 229 -18.60 -27.18 17.71
CA ALA A 229 -18.40 -26.69 16.34
C ALA A 229 -17.29 -25.61 16.28
N PHE A 230 -17.54 -24.45 16.86
CA PHE A 230 -16.67 -23.28 16.73
C PHE A 230 -15.45 -23.31 17.68
N PRO A 231 -14.22 -22.98 17.22
CA PRO A 231 -13.75 -22.94 15.83
C PRO A 231 -13.37 -24.34 15.31
N SER A 232 -13.22 -24.51 13.99
CA SER A 232 -12.91 -25.82 13.38
C SER A 232 -11.45 -26.23 13.55
N GLY A 233 -11.20 -27.23 14.42
CA GLY A 233 -9.86 -27.79 14.63
C GLY A 233 -9.27 -28.50 13.41
N HIS A 234 -10.11 -29.15 12.59
CA HIS A 234 -9.66 -29.76 11.34
C HIS A 234 -9.26 -28.70 10.30
N THR A 235 -9.94 -27.55 10.29
CA THR A 235 -9.51 -26.41 9.49
C THR A 235 -8.19 -25.83 10.01
N THR A 236 -8.00 -25.71 11.33
CA THR A 236 -6.70 -25.35 11.90
C THR A 236 -5.61 -26.32 11.50
N TYR A 237 -5.87 -27.63 11.49
CA TYR A 237 -4.91 -28.63 10.99
C TYR A 237 -4.54 -28.36 9.52
N ALA A 238 -5.55 -28.24 8.65
CA ALA A 238 -5.36 -28.02 7.22
C ALA A 238 -4.62 -26.72 6.90
N TYR A 239 -5.02 -25.59 7.50
CA TYR A 239 -4.31 -24.32 7.34
C TYR A 239 -2.92 -24.36 7.97
N SER A 240 -2.73 -25.06 9.10
CA SER A 240 -1.40 -25.19 9.71
C SER A 240 -0.44 -25.97 8.81
N ALA A 241 -0.89 -27.09 8.24
CA ALA A 241 -0.13 -27.89 7.30
C ALA A 241 0.13 -27.14 5.98
N GLY A 242 -0.89 -26.47 5.44
CA GLY A 242 -0.81 -25.74 4.17
C GLY A 242 0.09 -24.52 4.24
N ILE A 243 -0.02 -23.68 5.28
CA ILE A 243 0.89 -22.55 5.50
C ILE A 243 2.32 -23.06 5.74
N GLY A 244 2.46 -24.16 6.47
CA GLY A 244 3.73 -24.86 6.64
C GLY A 244 4.36 -25.27 5.32
N LEU A 245 3.63 -25.99 4.48
CA LEU A 245 4.11 -26.46 3.17
C LEU A 245 4.35 -25.30 2.19
N ALA A 246 3.51 -24.26 2.21
CA ALA A 246 3.72 -23.03 1.45
C ALA A 246 4.96 -22.25 1.93
N THR A 247 5.32 -22.34 3.21
CA THR A 247 6.61 -21.82 3.70
C THR A 247 7.78 -22.67 3.19
N LEU A 248 7.62 -23.99 3.06
CA LEU A 248 8.65 -24.87 2.50
C LEU A 248 8.79 -24.76 0.97
N LEU A 249 7.72 -24.39 0.25
CA LEU A 249 7.62 -24.28 -1.21
C LEU A 249 6.84 -23.00 -1.63
N PRO A 250 7.33 -21.79 -1.31
CA PRO A 250 6.63 -20.53 -1.57
C PRO A 250 6.42 -20.26 -3.07
N GLU A 251 7.19 -20.92 -3.94
CA GLU A 251 7.02 -20.92 -5.39
C GLU A 251 5.65 -21.48 -5.83
N LEU A 252 5.03 -22.32 -5.00
CA LEU A 252 3.68 -22.91 -5.14
C LEU A 252 2.72 -22.46 -4.01
N GLY A 253 3.09 -21.41 -3.29
CA GLY A 253 2.34 -20.92 -2.12
C GLY A 253 0.85 -20.66 -2.38
N PRO A 254 0.44 -19.98 -3.49
CA PRO A 254 -0.97 -19.72 -3.78
C PRO A 254 -1.80 -21.00 -3.95
N GLU A 255 -1.27 -22.00 -4.65
CA GLU A 255 -1.93 -23.29 -4.88
C GLU A 255 -2.11 -24.06 -3.57
N ILE A 256 -1.05 -24.16 -2.78
CA ILE A 256 -1.03 -24.89 -1.50
C ILE A 256 -2.04 -24.30 -0.50
N VAL A 257 -2.04 -22.97 -0.29
CA VAL A 257 -2.98 -22.36 0.67
C VAL A 257 -4.42 -22.37 0.14
N THR A 258 -4.63 -22.41 -1.18
CA THR A 258 -5.96 -22.61 -1.76
C THR A 258 -6.47 -24.04 -1.54
N ARG A 259 -5.61 -25.06 -1.66
CA ARG A 259 -5.96 -26.44 -1.31
C ARG A 259 -6.28 -26.60 0.18
N ALA A 260 -5.56 -25.89 1.05
CA ALA A 260 -5.87 -25.82 2.49
C ALA A 260 -7.22 -25.14 2.75
N SER A 261 -7.56 -24.10 1.98
CA SER A 261 -8.88 -23.45 2.01
C SER A 261 -10.00 -24.39 1.56
N GLU A 262 -9.77 -25.22 0.54
CA GLU A 262 -10.69 -26.28 0.14
C GLU A 262 -10.87 -27.32 1.27
N ALA A 263 -9.79 -27.77 1.92
CA ALA A 263 -9.88 -28.70 3.04
C ALA A 263 -10.65 -28.14 4.25
N GLY A 264 -10.59 -26.81 4.46
CA GLY A 264 -11.48 -26.11 5.39
C GLY A 264 -12.95 -26.14 4.94
N ASN A 265 -13.23 -25.74 3.69
CA ASN A 265 -14.56 -25.76 3.09
C ASN A 265 -15.18 -27.17 3.08
N ASN A 266 -14.35 -28.21 2.95
CA ASN A 266 -14.74 -29.60 3.02
C ASN A 266 -15.36 -30.01 4.37
N ARG A 267 -15.14 -29.24 5.43
CA ARG A 267 -15.83 -29.47 6.70
C ARG A 267 -17.27 -28.95 6.72
N ILE A 268 -17.60 -28.04 5.80
CA ILE A 268 -18.95 -27.60 5.48
C ILE A 268 -19.61 -28.59 4.52
N VAL A 269 -18.87 -29.11 3.53
CA VAL A 269 -19.32 -30.21 2.64
C VAL A 269 -19.82 -31.42 3.43
N LEU A 270 -19.13 -31.80 4.51
CA LEU A 270 -19.57 -32.88 5.41
C LEU A 270 -20.69 -32.48 6.39
N GLY A 271 -21.13 -31.22 6.43
CA GLY A 271 -22.15 -30.74 7.35
C GLY A 271 -21.74 -30.74 8.84
N VAL A 272 -20.44 -30.84 9.16
CA VAL A 272 -19.92 -30.94 10.53
C VAL A 272 -19.44 -29.61 11.13
N HIS A 273 -19.26 -28.60 10.27
CA HIS A 273 -18.81 -27.26 10.60
C HIS A 273 -19.52 -26.21 9.73
N TYR A 274 -19.64 -24.98 10.24
CA TYR A 274 -20.20 -23.84 9.51
C TYR A 274 -19.08 -22.93 8.93
N PRO A 275 -19.36 -22.06 7.94
CA PRO A 275 -18.44 -21.04 7.45
C PRO A 275 -17.65 -20.28 8.53
N LEU A 276 -18.30 -19.79 9.59
CA LEU A 276 -17.59 -19.08 10.67
C LEU A 276 -16.62 -19.98 11.44
N ASP A 277 -16.92 -21.28 11.62
CA ASP A 277 -15.98 -22.23 12.23
C ASP A 277 -14.71 -22.37 11.39
N VAL A 278 -14.86 -22.35 10.07
CA VAL A 278 -13.77 -22.48 9.10
C VAL A 278 -12.94 -21.19 9.07
N MET A 279 -13.57 -20.01 9.06
CA MET A 279 -12.88 -18.72 9.22
C MET A 279 -12.09 -18.65 10.53
N GLY A 280 -12.68 -19.03 11.66
CA GLY A 280 -11.99 -19.09 12.95
C GLY A 280 -10.89 -20.16 12.99
N GLY A 281 -11.08 -21.27 12.29
CA GLY A 281 -10.07 -22.33 12.12
C GLY A 281 -8.86 -21.87 11.31
N ARG A 282 -9.07 -21.08 10.25
CA ARG A 282 -8.04 -20.41 9.44
C ARG A 282 -7.22 -19.44 10.29
N ILE A 283 -7.88 -18.49 10.95
CA ILE A 283 -7.24 -17.48 11.82
C ILE A 283 -6.34 -18.15 12.86
N ASN A 284 -6.83 -19.25 13.46
CA ASN A 284 -6.05 -20.03 14.42
C ASN A 284 -4.81 -20.72 13.78
N GLY A 285 -4.90 -21.23 12.54
CA GLY A 285 -3.76 -21.81 11.82
C GLY A 285 -2.72 -20.77 11.37
N GLU A 286 -3.16 -19.57 11.00
CA GLU A 286 -2.30 -18.43 10.67
C GLU A 286 -1.55 -17.93 11.90
N ALA A 287 -2.24 -17.76 13.03
CA ALA A 287 -1.64 -17.41 14.31
C ALA A 287 -0.66 -18.49 14.83
N ALA A 288 -0.99 -19.78 14.63
CA ALA A 288 -0.13 -20.90 14.97
C ALA A 288 1.22 -20.85 14.23
N ASN A 289 1.19 -20.68 12.90
CA ASN A 289 2.41 -20.58 12.10
C ASN A 289 3.17 -19.29 12.39
N THR A 290 2.47 -18.17 12.58
CA THR A 290 3.10 -16.88 12.91
C THR A 290 3.89 -16.96 14.21
N ALA A 291 3.31 -17.52 15.26
CA ALA A 291 4.00 -17.69 16.54
C ALA A 291 5.18 -18.69 16.45
N ARG A 292 5.06 -19.76 15.65
CA ARG A 292 6.19 -20.68 15.39
C ARG A 292 7.31 -20.03 14.58
N TRP A 293 7.00 -19.24 13.55
CA TRP A 293 8.03 -18.63 12.70
C TRP A 293 8.63 -17.37 13.34
N SER A 294 7.95 -16.75 14.28
CA SER A 294 8.54 -15.66 15.10
C SER A 294 9.59 -16.20 16.09
N ASP A 295 9.61 -17.50 16.37
CA ASP A 295 10.62 -18.15 17.19
C ASP A 295 11.87 -18.49 16.36
N GLU A 296 12.94 -17.71 16.55
CA GLU A 296 14.19 -17.86 15.80
C GLU A 296 14.88 -19.22 16.02
N ALA A 297 14.78 -19.78 17.23
CA ALA A 297 15.35 -21.10 17.53
C ALA A 297 14.55 -22.18 16.79
N PHE A 298 13.21 -22.13 16.81
CA PHE A 298 12.38 -23.06 16.04
C PHE A 298 12.67 -22.96 14.54
N ARG A 299 12.80 -21.73 14.00
CA ARG A 299 13.15 -21.52 12.59
C ARG A 299 14.47 -22.17 12.21
N SER A 300 15.49 -21.97 13.04
CA SER A 300 16.86 -22.43 12.79
C SER A 300 17.00 -23.96 12.94
N ASP A 301 16.33 -24.54 13.93
CA ASP A 301 16.40 -25.97 14.24
C ASP A 301 15.52 -26.83 13.32
N GLN A 302 14.33 -26.35 12.96
CA GLN A 302 13.27 -27.16 12.35
C GLN A 302 12.88 -26.67 10.94
N LEU A 303 12.49 -25.40 10.80
CA LEU A 303 11.89 -24.89 9.56
C LEU A 303 12.90 -24.84 8.39
N LEU A 304 14.03 -24.15 8.58
CA LEU A 304 15.01 -23.97 7.52
C LEU A 304 15.70 -25.30 7.14
N PRO A 305 16.07 -26.19 8.08
CA PRO A 305 16.59 -27.52 7.75
C PRO A 305 15.59 -28.41 6.99
N ALA A 306 14.28 -28.29 7.24
CA ALA A 306 13.24 -28.99 6.49
C ALA A 306 13.05 -28.42 5.08
N ARG A 307 13.05 -27.09 4.90
CA ARG A 307 13.00 -26.48 3.55
C ARG A 307 14.20 -26.90 2.72
N GLN A 308 15.41 -26.89 3.29
CA GLN A 308 16.62 -27.32 2.59
C GLN A 308 16.51 -28.78 2.14
N GLU A 309 16.12 -29.69 3.03
CA GLU A 309 15.91 -31.11 2.72
C GLU A 309 14.90 -31.32 1.58
N LEU A 310 13.74 -30.67 1.65
CA LEU A 310 12.69 -30.81 0.63
C LEU A 310 13.13 -30.24 -0.71
N VAL A 311 13.73 -29.05 -0.74
CA VAL A 311 14.18 -28.38 -1.98
C VAL A 311 15.31 -29.17 -2.64
N ASP A 312 16.28 -29.68 -1.86
CA ASP A 312 17.38 -30.51 -2.39
C ASP A 312 16.84 -31.82 -2.97
N TYR A 313 15.95 -32.50 -2.24
CA TYR A 313 15.33 -33.74 -2.70
C TYR A 313 14.52 -33.53 -3.99
N MET A 314 13.63 -32.54 -4.01
CA MET A 314 12.82 -32.23 -5.19
C MET A 314 13.70 -31.85 -6.38
N THR A 315 14.72 -31.01 -6.18
CA THR A 315 15.67 -30.63 -7.24
C THR A 315 16.41 -31.86 -7.79
N ALA A 316 16.80 -32.81 -6.94
CA ALA A 316 17.42 -34.06 -7.37
C ALA A 316 16.47 -34.94 -8.21
N GLN A 317 15.20 -35.09 -7.80
CA GLN A 317 14.19 -35.83 -8.57
C GLN A 317 13.89 -35.16 -9.92
N CYS A 318 13.70 -33.83 -9.91
CA CYS A 318 13.51 -33.01 -11.10
C CYS A 318 14.68 -33.15 -12.10
N LYS A 319 15.92 -33.20 -11.61
CA LYS A 319 17.11 -33.39 -12.44
C LYS A 319 17.17 -34.80 -13.02
N ALA A 320 16.89 -35.82 -12.22
CA ALA A 320 16.84 -37.21 -12.66
C ALA A 320 15.75 -37.45 -13.73
N ALA A 321 14.61 -36.77 -13.61
CA ALA A 321 13.49 -36.84 -14.54
C ALA A 321 13.59 -35.88 -15.75
N GLY A 322 14.65 -35.06 -15.85
CA GLY A 322 14.89 -34.14 -16.97
C GLY A 322 14.11 -32.81 -16.93
N TYR A 323 13.33 -32.55 -15.88
CA TYR A 323 12.56 -31.32 -15.72
C TYR A 323 13.43 -30.10 -15.41
N GLY A 324 14.60 -30.27 -14.79
CA GLY A 324 15.55 -29.18 -14.59
C GLY A 324 16.52 -29.45 -13.45
N ASP A 325 17.55 -28.63 -13.34
CA ASP A 325 18.57 -28.66 -12.29
C ASP A 325 18.31 -27.64 -11.16
N THR A 326 17.17 -26.95 -11.20
CA THR A 326 16.62 -26.15 -10.09
C THR A 326 15.13 -26.47 -9.88
N LEU A 327 14.63 -26.23 -8.67
CA LEU A 327 13.20 -26.35 -8.37
C LEU A 327 12.33 -25.45 -9.25
N GLN A 328 12.75 -24.21 -9.51
CA GLN A 328 11.98 -23.29 -10.37
C GLN A 328 11.91 -23.79 -11.82
N SER A 329 13.04 -24.19 -12.40
CA SER A 329 13.06 -24.80 -13.74
C SER A 329 12.13 -26.02 -13.85
N CYS A 330 12.01 -26.78 -12.76
CA CYS A 330 11.11 -27.92 -12.66
C CYS A 330 9.64 -27.49 -12.61
N ILE A 331 9.28 -26.53 -11.76
CA ILE A 331 7.94 -25.94 -11.68
C ILE A 331 7.52 -25.40 -13.05
N ASP A 332 8.38 -24.63 -13.71
CA ASP A 332 8.09 -24.02 -15.01
C ASP A 332 7.90 -25.06 -16.12
N LYS A 333 8.76 -26.10 -16.19
CA LYS A 333 8.61 -27.18 -17.20
C LYS A 333 7.44 -28.12 -16.94
N THR A 334 7.06 -28.31 -15.67
CA THR A 334 5.91 -29.16 -15.30
C THR A 334 4.59 -28.38 -15.36
N GLY A 335 4.63 -27.04 -15.36
CA GLY A 335 3.45 -26.18 -15.31
C GLY A 335 2.76 -26.18 -13.95
N ALA A 336 3.47 -26.52 -12.87
CA ALA A 336 2.91 -26.75 -11.53
C ALA A 336 2.35 -25.49 -10.85
N ASN A 337 2.77 -24.30 -11.29
CA ASN A 337 2.24 -22.98 -10.91
C ASN A 337 1.23 -22.42 -11.94
N GLY A 338 0.78 -23.25 -12.88
CA GLY A 338 -0.14 -22.90 -13.97
C GLY A 338 -1.20 -23.98 -14.17
N SER A 339 -1.64 -24.19 -15.41
CA SER A 339 -2.77 -25.08 -15.74
C SER A 339 -2.49 -26.59 -15.61
N ALA A 340 -1.27 -26.98 -15.24
CA ALA A 340 -0.90 -28.36 -14.89
C ALA A 340 -0.59 -28.52 -13.39
N GLY A 341 -0.84 -27.48 -12.58
CA GLY A 341 -0.71 -27.49 -11.14
C GLY A 341 -1.93 -28.04 -10.42
N TYR A 342 -2.17 -27.52 -9.22
CA TYR A 342 -3.42 -27.75 -8.49
C TYR A 342 -4.61 -27.20 -9.29
N THR A 343 -5.54 -28.08 -9.61
CA THR A 343 -6.79 -27.74 -10.30
C THR A 343 -7.96 -28.48 -9.64
N ASN A 344 -9.14 -27.87 -9.65
CA ASN A 344 -10.36 -28.45 -9.14
C ASN A 344 -11.56 -27.86 -9.90
N THR A 345 -12.41 -28.70 -10.48
CA THR A 345 -13.61 -28.29 -11.24
C THR A 345 -14.81 -27.94 -10.36
N PHE A 346 -14.75 -28.23 -9.05
CA PHE A 346 -15.79 -27.92 -8.08
C PHE A 346 -16.07 -26.41 -7.96
N THR A 347 -17.35 -26.10 -7.73
CA THR A 347 -17.84 -24.75 -7.44
C THR A 347 -18.90 -24.82 -6.34
N ASP A 348 -19.03 -23.76 -5.56
CA ASP A 348 -20.04 -23.63 -4.51
C ASP A 348 -20.64 -22.20 -4.49
N ALA A 349 -21.42 -21.88 -3.45
CA ALA A 349 -22.04 -20.57 -3.28
C ALA A 349 -21.05 -19.42 -2.99
N VAL A 350 -19.77 -19.74 -2.76
CA VAL A 350 -18.69 -18.80 -2.40
C VAL A 350 -17.62 -18.78 -3.49
N SER A 351 -17.09 -19.94 -3.87
CA SER A 351 -16.17 -20.11 -5.01
C SER A 351 -16.96 -20.55 -6.24
N THR A 352 -17.46 -19.57 -7.00
CA THR A 352 -18.39 -19.79 -8.13
C THR A 352 -17.70 -20.18 -9.44
N THR A 353 -16.37 -20.12 -9.49
CA THR A 353 -15.55 -20.54 -10.64
C THR A 353 -14.60 -21.69 -10.26
N PRO A 354 -14.35 -22.66 -11.16
CA PRO A 354 -13.31 -23.67 -10.99
C PRO A 354 -11.93 -23.07 -10.71
N VAL A 355 -11.05 -23.86 -10.07
CA VAL A 355 -9.61 -23.59 -10.00
C VAL A 355 -8.94 -24.28 -11.19
N THR A 356 -8.42 -23.49 -12.13
CA THR A 356 -7.76 -23.96 -13.36
C THR A 356 -6.33 -23.44 -13.52
N ASP A 357 -5.93 -22.50 -12.69
CA ASP A 357 -4.62 -21.84 -12.68
C ASP A 357 -4.42 -21.06 -11.36
N ARG A 358 -3.27 -20.40 -11.23
CA ARG A 358 -2.95 -19.53 -10.08
C ARG A 358 -3.95 -18.39 -9.86
N ALA A 359 -4.47 -17.76 -10.92
CA ALA A 359 -5.34 -16.61 -10.80
C ALA A 359 -6.71 -17.01 -10.20
N SER A 360 -7.27 -18.11 -10.69
CA SER A 360 -8.47 -18.74 -10.16
C SER A 360 -8.25 -19.34 -8.76
N ALA A 361 -7.05 -19.85 -8.45
CA ALA A 361 -6.70 -20.28 -7.08
C ALA A 361 -6.74 -19.09 -6.09
N ILE A 362 -6.07 -17.97 -6.42
CA ILE A 362 -6.10 -16.75 -5.61
C ILE A 362 -7.53 -16.22 -5.46
N ALA A 363 -8.35 -16.26 -6.52
CA ALA A 363 -9.76 -15.86 -6.45
C ALA A 363 -10.57 -16.76 -5.50
N ALA A 364 -10.44 -18.09 -5.62
CA ALA A 364 -11.12 -19.06 -4.77
C ALA A 364 -10.73 -18.91 -3.28
N TYR A 365 -9.44 -18.73 -2.98
CA TYR A 365 -8.97 -18.44 -1.63
C TYR A 365 -9.57 -17.13 -1.11
N THR A 366 -9.50 -16.05 -1.90
CA THR A 366 -10.00 -14.72 -1.51
C THR A 366 -11.50 -14.75 -1.21
N SER A 367 -12.31 -15.42 -2.03
CA SER A 367 -13.75 -15.59 -1.77
C SER A 367 -14.03 -16.35 -0.47
N ARG A 368 -13.24 -17.38 -0.16
CA ARG A 368 -13.32 -18.16 1.08
C ARG A 368 -12.72 -17.48 2.31
N MET A 369 -12.10 -16.30 2.18
CA MET A 369 -11.68 -15.54 3.37
C MET A 369 -12.88 -15.00 4.15
N THR A 370 -13.94 -14.58 3.43
CA THR A 370 -15.14 -13.96 4.00
C THR A 370 -16.40 -14.83 3.89
N TYR A 371 -16.37 -15.93 3.12
CA TYR A 371 -17.54 -16.77 2.81
C TYR A 371 -18.76 -15.98 2.28
N GLY A 372 -18.52 -14.80 1.68
CA GLY A 372 -19.57 -13.88 1.24
C GLY A 372 -20.41 -13.28 2.38
N PHE A 373 -19.96 -13.33 3.65
CA PHE A 373 -20.63 -12.62 4.75
C PHE A 373 -20.71 -11.11 4.50
N ASP A 374 -21.76 -10.48 5.02
CA ASP A 374 -21.86 -9.03 5.03
C ASP A 374 -20.96 -8.46 6.14
N LYS A 375 -20.51 -7.22 5.99
CA LYS A 375 -19.63 -6.58 6.97
C LYS A 375 -20.37 -6.35 8.29
N THR A 376 -19.78 -6.85 9.39
CA THR A 376 -20.24 -6.70 10.78
C THR A 376 -19.62 -5.48 11.47
N GLY A 377 -18.52 -4.94 10.94
CA GLY A 377 -17.81 -3.76 11.43
C GLY A 377 -17.51 -2.71 10.35
N THR A 378 -16.73 -1.69 10.71
CA THR A 378 -16.41 -0.56 9.82
C THR A 378 -15.51 -0.97 8.65
N SER A 379 -15.98 -0.67 7.43
CA SER A 379 -15.22 -0.75 6.17
C SER A 379 -14.15 0.34 6.04
N GLY A 380 -13.14 0.11 5.19
CA GLY A 380 -12.13 1.12 4.85
C GLY A 380 -11.19 1.54 5.99
N LYS A 381 -11.02 0.70 7.01
CA LYS A 381 -9.93 0.88 8.00
C LYS A 381 -8.57 0.70 7.31
N ALA A 382 -7.54 1.33 7.86
CA ALA A 382 -6.16 1.05 7.46
C ALA A 382 -5.80 -0.43 7.65
N ALA A 383 -4.81 -0.90 6.89
CA ALA A 383 -4.26 -2.26 7.00
C ALA A 383 -3.77 -2.57 8.42
N VAL A 384 -3.93 -3.82 8.85
CA VAL A 384 -3.50 -4.28 10.19
C VAL A 384 -2.81 -5.63 10.01
N VAL A 385 -1.47 -5.58 9.93
CA VAL A 385 -0.64 -6.79 9.89
C VAL A 385 -0.34 -7.22 11.32
N PRO A 386 -0.68 -8.45 11.75
CA PRO A 386 -0.35 -8.94 13.09
C PRO A 386 1.16 -8.90 13.35
N ASP A 387 1.58 -8.68 14.59
CA ASP A 387 3.01 -8.74 14.95
C ASP A 387 3.56 -10.15 14.71
N GLY A 388 4.75 -10.24 14.12
CA GLY A 388 5.36 -11.50 13.72
C GLY A 388 4.87 -12.05 12.38
N ALA A 389 3.77 -11.54 11.80
CA ALA A 389 3.19 -12.12 10.57
C ALA A 389 4.10 -11.99 9.34
N GLU A 390 5.02 -11.03 9.31
CA GLU A 390 6.11 -10.97 8.34
C GLU A 390 6.93 -12.27 8.26
N ASN A 391 6.99 -13.04 9.36
CA ASN A 391 7.73 -14.29 9.38
C ASN A 391 7.09 -15.38 8.50
N LEU A 392 5.79 -15.28 8.19
CA LEU A 392 5.11 -16.12 7.20
C LEU A 392 5.70 -15.96 5.79
N LEU A 393 6.36 -14.83 5.50
CA LEU A 393 6.94 -14.51 4.19
C LEU A 393 8.47 -14.68 4.13
N LEU A 394 9.13 -15.17 5.19
CA LEU A 394 10.59 -15.28 5.27
C LEU A 394 11.22 -16.07 4.12
N THR A 395 10.64 -17.21 3.74
CA THR A 395 11.19 -18.09 2.70
C THR A 395 10.83 -17.64 1.28
N ALA A 396 9.74 -16.88 1.14
CA ALA A 396 9.29 -16.27 -0.11
C ALA A 396 10.11 -15.02 -0.46
N PHE A 397 10.45 -14.22 0.55
CA PHE A 397 11.16 -12.95 0.40
C PHE A 397 12.35 -12.83 1.39
N PRO A 398 13.35 -13.72 1.30
CA PRO A 398 14.45 -13.78 2.27
C PRO A 398 15.40 -12.58 2.21
N SER A 399 15.41 -11.82 1.11
CA SER A 399 16.26 -10.64 0.94
C SER A 399 15.62 -9.32 1.40
N LEU A 400 14.36 -9.35 1.84
CA LEU A 400 13.64 -8.15 2.31
C LEU A 400 13.82 -7.94 3.81
N SER A 401 13.59 -6.71 4.27
CA SER A 401 13.42 -6.41 5.69
C SER A 401 12.04 -6.86 6.21
N ASP A 402 11.87 -6.88 7.53
CA ASP A 402 10.57 -7.15 8.15
C ASP A 402 9.53 -6.11 7.76
N ALA A 403 9.88 -4.82 7.78
CA ALA A 403 9.01 -3.74 7.32
C ALA A 403 8.55 -3.94 5.87
N GLN A 404 9.47 -4.32 4.97
CA GLN A 404 9.14 -4.61 3.57
C GLN A 404 8.20 -5.82 3.44
N ARG A 405 8.39 -6.89 4.21
CA ARG A 405 7.46 -8.03 4.26
C ARG A 405 6.09 -7.65 4.83
N ARG A 406 6.02 -6.78 5.85
CA ARG A 406 4.77 -6.22 6.38
C ARG A 406 4.03 -5.41 5.31
N THR A 407 4.73 -4.64 4.47
CA THR A 407 4.11 -3.91 3.34
C THR A 407 3.46 -4.85 2.32
N ILE A 408 4.08 -6.00 2.01
CA ILE A 408 3.45 -7.01 1.13
C ILE A 408 2.14 -7.53 1.74
N LEU A 409 2.17 -7.89 3.03
CA LEU A 409 0.98 -8.37 3.74
C LEU A 409 -0.13 -7.31 3.75
N ALA A 410 0.20 -6.07 4.12
CA ALA A 410 -0.73 -4.94 4.14
C ALA A 410 -1.39 -4.66 2.77
N GLN A 411 -0.63 -4.71 1.67
CA GLN A 411 -1.18 -4.55 0.31
C GLN A 411 -1.91 -5.80 -0.19
N SER A 412 -1.65 -6.98 0.41
CA SER A 412 -2.38 -8.20 0.10
C SER A 412 -3.78 -8.22 0.73
N GLU A 413 -3.98 -7.55 1.88
CA GLU A 413 -5.19 -7.62 2.70
C GLU A 413 -6.52 -7.51 1.92
N ILE A 414 -7.54 -8.23 2.41
CA ILE A 414 -8.94 -7.97 2.06
C ILE A 414 -9.47 -6.74 2.83
N GLU A 415 -10.58 -6.17 2.35
CA GLU A 415 -11.16 -4.97 2.94
C GLU A 415 -11.68 -5.22 4.37
N SER A 416 -11.56 -4.22 5.25
CA SER A 416 -12.00 -4.35 6.64
C SER A 416 -13.51 -4.51 6.84
N GLY A 417 -13.87 -4.94 8.05
CA GLY A 417 -15.24 -4.97 8.55
C GLY A 417 -15.98 -6.30 8.41
N TYR A 418 -15.38 -7.35 7.84
CA TYR A 418 -15.97 -8.70 7.82
C TYR A 418 -15.90 -9.39 9.20
N PRO A 419 -16.66 -10.49 9.42
CA PRO A 419 -16.64 -11.22 10.69
C PRO A 419 -15.24 -11.60 11.15
N PHE A 420 -14.91 -11.25 12.40
CA PHE A 420 -13.59 -11.39 13.07
C PHE A 420 -12.56 -10.28 12.79
N ASP A 421 -12.85 -9.29 11.93
CA ASP A 421 -11.97 -8.12 11.73
C ASP A 421 -11.67 -7.38 13.06
N SER A 422 -12.63 -7.35 14.00
CA SER A 422 -12.47 -6.58 15.24
C SER A 422 -11.68 -7.30 16.34
N SER A 423 -11.62 -8.63 16.33
CA SER A 423 -10.93 -9.43 17.36
C SER A 423 -9.67 -10.15 16.89
N SER A 424 -9.55 -10.45 15.59
CA SER A 424 -8.48 -11.29 15.04
C SER A 424 -7.09 -10.63 15.00
N ASN A 425 -6.93 -9.41 15.50
CA ASN A 425 -5.68 -8.64 15.43
C ASN A 425 -5.08 -8.54 14.01
N GLY A 426 -5.92 -8.59 12.97
CA GLY A 426 -5.51 -8.53 11.57
C GLY A 426 -5.47 -9.88 10.82
N TYR A 427 -5.45 -11.03 11.52
CA TYR A 427 -5.39 -12.34 10.86
C TYR A 427 -6.58 -12.59 9.91
N GLU A 428 -7.77 -12.08 10.23
CA GLU A 428 -8.93 -12.16 9.34
C GLU A 428 -8.62 -11.62 7.93
N ARG A 429 -7.79 -10.60 7.81
CA ARG A 429 -7.51 -9.94 6.52
C ARG A 429 -6.36 -10.51 5.72
N LEU A 430 -5.51 -11.37 6.29
CA LEU A 430 -4.26 -11.79 5.63
C LEU A 430 -4.51 -12.68 4.41
N ASN A 431 -4.38 -12.10 3.21
CA ASN A 431 -4.56 -12.84 1.96
C ASN A 431 -3.24 -13.50 1.52
N LEU A 432 -2.92 -14.64 2.15
CA LEU A 432 -1.65 -15.33 1.91
C LEU A 432 -1.51 -15.84 0.46
N ALA A 433 -2.60 -16.23 -0.20
CA ALA A 433 -2.55 -16.63 -1.62
C ALA A 433 -2.10 -15.47 -2.52
N LYS A 434 -2.62 -14.26 -2.28
CA LYS A 434 -2.18 -13.04 -2.95
C LYS A 434 -0.74 -12.69 -2.57
N ALA A 435 -0.38 -12.73 -1.28
CA ALA A 435 0.97 -12.40 -0.80
C ALA A 435 2.08 -13.28 -1.39
N TYR A 436 1.90 -14.60 -1.47
CA TYR A 436 2.88 -15.51 -2.10
C TYR A 436 3.03 -15.31 -3.62
N SER A 437 2.09 -14.62 -4.27
CA SER A 437 2.16 -14.28 -5.71
C SER A 437 2.82 -12.91 -5.99
N ALA A 438 3.42 -12.26 -4.98
CA ALA A 438 3.94 -10.91 -5.12
C ALA A 438 5.30 -10.84 -5.83
N LYS A 439 5.40 -9.93 -6.81
CA LYS A 439 6.65 -9.41 -7.34
C LYS A 439 6.87 -8.01 -6.78
N VAL A 440 7.96 -7.83 -6.06
CA VAL A 440 8.37 -6.60 -5.39
C VAL A 440 9.46 -5.94 -6.21
N THR A 441 9.28 -4.67 -6.56
CA THR A 441 10.33 -3.83 -7.16
C THR A 441 10.91 -2.93 -6.07
N LEU A 442 12.21 -3.04 -5.81
CA LEU A 442 12.93 -2.17 -4.89
C LEU A 442 13.64 -1.02 -5.62
N SER A 443 13.90 0.05 -4.87
CA SER A 443 14.88 1.10 -5.20
C SER A 443 16.28 0.51 -5.42
N ALA A 444 17.16 1.25 -6.10
CA ALA A 444 18.51 0.78 -6.43
C ALA A 444 19.39 0.53 -5.18
N ASP A 445 19.14 1.23 -4.07
CA ASP A 445 19.74 1.04 -2.74
C ASP A 445 19.03 -0.03 -1.87
N LYS A 446 17.93 -0.61 -2.38
CA LYS A 446 17.10 -1.65 -1.76
C LYS A 446 16.34 -1.23 -0.50
N GLN A 447 16.28 0.05 -0.16
CA GLN A 447 15.55 0.53 1.01
C GLN A 447 14.04 0.56 0.75
N ASP A 448 13.63 1.14 -0.38
CA ASP A 448 12.22 1.42 -0.68
C ASP A 448 11.59 0.36 -1.58
N ILE A 449 10.31 0.08 -1.36
CA ILE A 449 9.47 -0.64 -2.32
C ILE A 449 8.87 0.39 -3.28
N LEU A 450 9.33 0.38 -4.53
CA LEU A 450 8.79 1.21 -5.61
C LEU A 450 7.44 0.66 -6.12
N SER A 451 7.27 -0.66 -6.14
CA SER A 451 5.99 -1.28 -6.51
C SER A 451 5.84 -2.71 -6.00
N ILE A 452 4.59 -3.13 -5.79
CA ILE A 452 4.21 -4.53 -5.59
C ILE A 452 3.18 -4.89 -6.64
N THR A 453 3.38 -6.02 -7.33
CA THR A 453 2.41 -6.58 -8.28
C THR A 453 2.08 -8.01 -7.88
N PHE A 454 0.81 -8.38 -7.88
CA PHE A 454 0.34 -9.71 -7.48
C PHE A 454 -0.04 -10.56 -8.69
N GLY A 455 -0.14 -11.88 -8.52
CA GLY A 455 -0.42 -12.84 -9.59
C GLY A 455 0.83 -13.35 -10.34
N SER A 456 2.04 -13.11 -9.82
CA SER A 456 3.28 -13.59 -10.45
C SER A 456 3.44 -15.11 -10.37
N SER A 457 4.19 -15.69 -11.32
CA SER A 457 4.50 -17.13 -11.39
C SER A 457 5.36 -17.65 -10.23
N GLN A 458 6.00 -16.75 -9.47
CA GLN A 458 6.68 -17.01 -8.22
C GLN A 458 6.76 -15.71 -7.39
N PRO A 459 6.93 -15.79 -6.06
CA PRO A 459 7.40 -14.65 -5.30
C PRO A 459 8.77 -14.23 -5.81
N SER A 460 8.98 -12.91 -6.00
CA SER A 460 10.23 -12.39 -6.53
C SER A 460 10.53 -10.97 -6.06
N VAL A 461 11.82 -10.67 -5.92
CA VAL A 461 12.33 -9.31 -5.66
C VAL A 461 13.19 -8.92 -6.86
N VAL A 462 12.83 -7.82 -7.51
CA VAL A 462 13.66 -7.17 -8.53
C VAL A 462 14.14 -5.83 -7.99
N VAL A 463 15.39 -5.49 -8.26
CA VAL A 463 15.97 -4.18 -7.93
C VAL A 463 15.93 -3.36 -9.21
N SER A 464 15.38 -2.14 -9.16
CA SER A 464 15.35 -1.27 -10.34
C SER A 464 16.78 -0.99 -10.81
N SER A 465 17.04 -1.24 -12.10
CA SER A 465 18.33 -0.91 -12.73
C SER A 465 18.53 0.59 -12.95
N THR A 466 17.46 1.37 -12.81
CA THR A 466 17.45 2.83 -12.79
C THR A 466 17.16 3.31 -11.38
N ASP A 467 17.90 4.30 -10.90
CA ASP A 467 17.53 5.03 -9.68
C ASP A 467 16.15 5.71 -9.83
N ALA A 468 15.52 6.03 -8.70
CA ALA A 468 14.16 6.55 -8.67
C ALA A 468 13.97 7.80 -9.58
N ILE A 469 14.91 8.75 -9.56
CA ILE A 469 14.83 9.96 -10.40
C ILE A 469 14.93 9.61 -11.90
N THR A 470 15.80 8.69 -12.30
CA THR A 470 15.83 8.20 -13.69
C THR A 470 14.51 7.50 -14.08
N GLY A 471 13.88 6.77 -13.14
CA GLY A 471 12.56 6.15 -13.33
C GLY A 471 11.42 7.16 -13.50
N LEU A 472 11.32 8.14 -12.59
CA LEU A 472 10.32 9.21 -12.62
C LEU A 472 10.35 10.03 -13.91
N LEU A 473 11.50 10.08 -14.58
CA LEU A 473 11.75 10.84 -15.80
C LEU A 473 11.80 9.98 -17.07
N ALA A 474 11.46 8.69 -16.98
CA ALA A 474 11.58 7.73 -18.08
C ALA A 474 10.78 8.11 -19.35
N ASP A 475 9.67 8.85 -19.24
CA ASP A 475 8.91 9.35 -20.40
C ASP A 475 9.69 10.36 -21.26
N PHE A 476 10.77 10.97 -20.77
CA PHE A 476 11.68 11.73 -21.66
C PHE A 476 12.24 10.84 -22.78
N GLY A 477 12.36 9.54 -22.52
CA GLY A 477 12.67 8.50 -23.49
C GLY A 477 11.68 8.37 -24.65
N THR A 478 10.47 8.94 -24.56
CA THR A 478 9.48 9.02 -25.64
C THR A 478 9.91 10.03 -26.70
N TYR A 479 10.50 11.15 -26.29
CA TYR A 479 10.89 12.28 -27.17
C TYR A 479 12.35 12.19 -27.64
N TRP A 480 13.23 11.64 -26.81
CA TRP A 480 14.67 11.55 -27.04
C TRP A 480 15.22 10.15 -26.75
N LYS A 481 16.17 9.68 -27.55
CA LYS A 481 16.94 8.45 -27.29
C LYS A 481 18.43 8.75 -27.25
N ALA A 482 19.07 8.45 -26.11
CA ALA A 482 20.52 8.60 -25.93
C ALA A 482 21.30 7.87 -27.04
N GLY A 483 22.30 8.54 -27.61
CA GLY A 483 23.11 8.00 -28.72
C GLY A 483 22.40 7.88 -30.07
N VAL A 484 21.12 8.26 -30.18
CA VAL A 484 20.32 8.18 -31.42
C VAL A 484 19.77 9.55 -31.82
N GLY A 485 19.22 10.30 -30.86
CA GLY A 485 18.65 11.64 -31.08
C GLY A 485 17.13 11.72 -30.90
N VAL A 486 16.50 12.61 -31.67
CA VAL A 486 15.07 12.98 -31.62
C VAL A 486 14.20 11.89 -32.24
N THR A 487 13.19 11.41 -31.50
CA THR A 487 12.22 10.43 -32.02
C THR A 487 11.17 11.09 -32.91
N GLU A 488 10.37 10.28 -33.63
CA GLU A 488 9.21 10.82 -34.37
C GLU A 488 8.18 11.49 -33.45
N ALA A 489 7.89 10.90 -32.29
CA ALA A 489 7.00 11.50 -31.29
C ALA A 489 7.60 12.75 -30.64
N GLY A 490 8.93 12.86 -30.60
CA GLY A 490 9.66 14.00 -30.05
C GLY A 490 9.67 15.25 -30.93
N LYS A 491 9.33 15.17 -32.23
CA LYS A 491 9.46 16.29 -33.17
C LYS A 491 8.80 17.59 -32.69
N SER A 492 7.49 17.55 -32.43
CA SER A 492 6.74 18.74 -32.03
C SER A 492 7.10 19.21 -30.62
N VAL A 493 7.33 18.25 -29.71
CA VAL A 493 7.69 18.53 -28.31
C VAL A 493 9.05 19.21 -28.24
N LEU A 494 10.09 18.63 -28.81
CA LEU A 494 11.45 19.19 -28.76
C LEU A 494 11.60 20.43 -29.67
N SER A 495 10.76 20.63 -30.69
CA SER A 495 10.69 21.92 -31.40
C SER A 495 10.18 23.04 -30.48
N HIS A 496 9.14 22.80 -29.69
CA HIS A 496 8.63 23.80 -28.72
C HIS A 496 9.65 24.05 -27.59
N ASP A 497 10.34 23.01 -27.15
CA ASP A 497 11.44 23.08 -26.16
C ASP A 497 12.60 23.96 -26.69
N ASP A 498 13.00 23.77 -27.95
CA ASP A 498 13.98 24.59 -28.67
C ASP A 498 13.52 26.06 -28.83
N ASP A 499 12.31 26.28 -29.34
CA ASP A 499 11.77 27.60 -29.65
C ASP A 499 11.62 28.47 -28.39
N LEU A 500 11.12 27.89 -27.29
CA LEU A 500 11.06 28.60 -26.00
C LEU A 500 12.45 28.88 -25.44
N THR A 501 13.39 27.94 -25.56
CA THR A 501 14.76 28.13 -25.08
C THR A 501 15.41 29.34 -25.76
N VAL A 502 15.31 29.42 -27.10
CA VAL A 502 15.81 30.54 -27.89
C VAL A 502 15.06 31.85 -27.56
N SER A 503 13.74 31.79 -27.40
CA SER A 503 12.91 32.97 -27.10
C SER A 503 13.24 33.59 -25.74
N ILE A 504 13.30 32.78 -24.68
CA ILE A 504 13.56 33.23 -23.30
C ILE A 504 14.98 33.81 -23.19
N ASN A 505 15.99 33.08 -23.68
CA ASN A 505 17.38 33.52 -23.66
C ASN A 505 17.60 34.84 -24.42
N ASN A 506 17.11 34.94 -25.66
CA ASN A 506 17.33 36.13 -26.49
C ASN A 506 16.49 37.34 -26.05
N LYS A 507 15.32 37.13 -25.43
CA LYS A 507 14.56 38.22 -24.80
C LYS A 507 15.38 38.83 -23.66
N ALA A 508 15.85 38.02 -22.72
CA ALA A 508 16.65 38.48 -21.60
C ALA A 508 17.95 39.16 -22.06
N ALA A 509 18.63 38.62 -23.07
CA ALA A 509 19.82 39.25 -23.66
C ALA A 509 19.53 40.65 -24.23
N LYS A 510 18.40 40.82 -24.92
CA LYS A 510 17.97 42.11 -25.48
C LYS A 510 17.62 43.12 -24.38
N GLU A 511 17.00 42.66 -23.30
CA GLU A 511 16.56 43.51 -22.18
C GLU A 511 17.72 43.94 -21.28
N SER A 512 18.69 43.05 -21.00
CA SER A 512 19.96 43.43 -20.36
C SER A 512 20.75 44.40 -21.25
N ALA A 513 20.86 44.14 -22.55
CA ALA A 513 21.63 44.98 -23.48
C ALA A 513 21.05 46.40 -23.69
N ASN A 514 19.74 46.59 -23.50
CA ASN A 514 19.10 47.90 -23.60
C ASN A 514 18.78 48.55 -22.24
N GLY A 515 19.13 47.89 -21.13
CA GLY A 515 18.92 48.37 -19.77
C GLY A 515 17.46 48.39 -19.29
N SER A 516 16.54 47.69 -19.95
CA SER A 516 15.12 47.64 -19.52
C SER A 516 14.93 46.81 -18.25
N ASN A 517 15.70 45.74 -18.10
CA ASN A 517 15.84 44.93 -16.89
C ASN A 517 17.17 44.16 -17.00
N ASP A 518 17.65 43.53 -15.91
CA ASP A 518 18.87 42.72 -15.97
C ASP A 518 18.66 41.27 -15.45
N GLN A 519 17.79 40.52 -16.14
CA GLN A 519 17.57 39.12 -15.80
C GLN A 519 18.83 38.27 -15.96
N GLN A 520 19.74 38.64 -16.88
CA GLN A 520 20.99 37.90 -17.08
C GLN A 520 21.91 37.98 -15.85
N ALA A 521 22.04 39.14 -15.20
CA ALA A 521 22.80 39.23 -13.96
C ALA A 521 22.19 38.39 -12.83
N ARG A 522 20.86 38.42 -12.64
CA ARG A 522 20.18 37.55 -11.64
C ARG A 522 20.36 36.07 -11.96
N ALA A 523 20.34 35.71 -13.25
CA ALA A 523 20.55 34.33 -13.67
C ALA A 523 21.98 33.83 -13.42
N VAL A 524 22.99 34.71 -13.48
CA VAL A 524 24.37 34.39 -13.05
C VAL A 524 24.44 34.19 -11.55
N VAL A 525 23.77 35.00 -10.73
CA VAL A 525 23.70 34.82 -9.27
C VAL A 525 23.00 33.49 -8.91
N ASP A 526 21.87 33.17 -9.55
CA ASP A 526 21.19 31.88 -9.40
C ASP A 526 22.04 30.68 -9.85
N ALA A 527 23.11 30.90 -10.60
CA ALA A 527 24.03 29.85 -11.02
C ALA A 527 25.07 29.46 -9.97
N GLU A 528 25.26 30.25 -8.91
CA GLU A 528 26.25 29.96 -7.87
C GLU A 528 25.90 28.75 -6.99
N MET A 529 24.68 28.20 -7.11
CA MET A 529 24.14 27.14 -6.26
C MET A 529 24.28 27.45 -4.76
N ASN A 530 23.91 28.68 -4.38
CA ASN A 530 23.87 29.12 -2.98
C ASN A 530 22.48 29.70 -2.64
N SER A 531 21.50 28.82 -2.50
CA SER A 531 20.10 29.19 -2.24
C SER A 531 19.90 29.96 -0.93
N GLU A 532 20.75 29.73 0.07
CA GLU A 532 20.72 30.48 1.34
C GLU A 532 21.00 31.96 1.14
N LYS A 533 21.67 32.33 0.04
CA LYS A 533 21.79 33.70 -0.46
C LYS A 533 20.77 34.04 -1.53
N THR A 534 20.47 33.16 -2.49
CA THR A 534 19.65 33.54 -3.65
C THR A 534 18.13 33.50 -3.42
N LEU A 535 17.64 32.85 -2.35
CA LEU A 535 16.22 32.75 -2.02
C LEU A 535 15.76 33.76 -0.96
N HIS A 536 16.64 34.60 -0.42
CA HIS A 536 16.26 35.58 0.62
C HIS A 536 15.19 36.55 0.11
N ASP A 537 15.22 36.88 -1.19
CA ASP A 537 14.26 37.78 -1.86
C ASP A 537 12.83 37.22 -1.90
N ALA A 538 12.65 35.90 -1.78
CA ALA A 538 11.35 35.26 -1.58
C ALA A 538 10.67 35.72 -0.27
N LEU A 539 11.46 36.17 0.72
CA LEU A 539 10.97 36.60 2.03
C LEU A 539 10.70 38.12 2.09
N GLY A 540 10.80 38.82 0.95
CA GLY A 540 10.68 40.29 0.87
C GLY A 540 11.90 41.03 1.44
N THR A 541 11.95 42.35 1.25
CA THR A 541 13.19 43.12 1.48
C THR A 541 13.73 43.04 2.92
N VAL A 542 12.85 43.09 3.92
CA VAL A 542 13.26 43.19 5.34
C VAL A 542 13.56 41.81 5.93
N ILE A 543 12.61 40.87 5.84
CA ILE A 543 12.78 39.51 6.40
C ILE A 543 13.82 38.73 5.60
N GLY A 544 13.90 38.95 4.29
CA GLY A 544 14.99 38.45 3.44
C GLY A 544 16.36 38.98 3.89
N GLY A 545 16.50 40.29 4.09
CA GLY A 545 17.75 40.87 4.61
C GLY A 545 18.16 40.35 5.99
N TYR A 546 17.19 39.97 6.85
CA TYR A 546 17.49 39.26 8.09
C TYR A 546 17.98 37.84 7.83
N TYR A 547 17.29 37.06 7.00
CA TYR A 547 17.72 35.70 6.65
C TYR A 547 19.13 35.69 6.05
N GLU A 548 19.44 36.63 5.16
CA GLU A 548 20.77 36.81 4.57
C GLU A 548 21.84 37.18 5.63
N ASP A 549 21.59 38.11 6.57
CA ASP A 549 22.51 38.37 7.70
C ASP A 549 22.69 37.10 8.55
N GLY A 550 21.60 36.40 8.87
CA GLY A 550 21.62 35.19 9.69
C GLY A 550 22.51 34.09 9.12
N VAL A 551 22.35 33.82 7.82
CA VAL A 551 23.19 32.90 7.05
C VAL A 551 24.63 33.39 6.98
N THR A 552 24.86 34.60 6.45
CA THR A 552 26.22 35.10 6.15
C THR A 552 27.07 35.36 7.39
N SER A 553 26.45 35.60 8.54
CA SER A 553 27.15 35.74 9.83
C SER A 553 27.20 34.45 10.66
N GLY A 554 26.73 33.31 10.13
CA GLY A 554 26.80 32.00 10.79
C GLY A 554 25.89 31.87 12.02
N LYS A 555 24.81 32.65 12.10
CA LYS A 555 23.82 32.64 13.19
C LYS A 555 22.65 31.66 12.95
N LEU A 556 22.59 31.06 11.75
CA LEU A 556 21.58 30.06 11.35
C LEU A 556 22.20 28.67 11.03
N PRO A 557 23.10 28.11 11.86
CA PRO A 557 23.85 26.91 11.51
C PRO A 557 22.99 25.63 11.37
N LYS A 558 21.90 25.46 12.13
CA LYS A 558 21.00 24.32 11.93
C LYS A 558 20.18 24.47 10.65
N THR A 559 19.80 25.71 10.33
CA THR A 559 19.08 26.04 9.10
C THR A 559 19.95 25.69 7.89
N SER A 560 21.23 26.08 7.88
CA SER A 560 22.17 25.74 6.80
C SER A 560 22.50 24.24 6.73
N ALA A 561 22.61 23.55 7.88
CA ALA A 561 22.82 22.09 7.91
C ALA A 561 21.65 21.34 7.26
N TYR A 562 20.43 21.59 7.73
CA TYR A 562 19.22 21.01 7.17
C TYR A 562 19.07 21.30 5.67
N LEU A 563 19.36 22.52 5.25
CA LEU A 563 19.29 22.94 3.85
C LEU A 563 20.35 22.25 2.97
N SER A 564 21.57 22.02 3.50
CA SER A 564 22.60 21.20 2.84
C SER A 564 22.13 19.75 2.65
N ASP A 565 21.52 19.15 3.66
CA ASP A 565 21.05 17.76 3.62
C ASP A 565 19.82 17.61 2.70
N MET A 566 18.94 18.62 2.65
CA MET A 566 17.91 18.70 1.61
C MET A 566 18.51 18.78 0.20
N SER A 567 19.60 19.53 -0.02
CA SER A 567 20.32 19.51 -1.29
C SER A 567 20.86 18.12 -1.65
N ALA A 568 21.34 17.35 -0.66
CA ALA A 568 21.80 15.98 -0.85
C ALA A 568 20.69 14.95 -1.16
N SER A 569 19.42 15.26 -0.85
CA SER A 569 18.28 14.34 -1.01
C SER A 569 17.96 13.93 -2.46
N ALA A 570 18.46 14.64 -3.46
CA ALA A 570 18.24 14.33 -4.87
C ALA A 570 19.52 14.46 -5.72
N SER A 571 19.79 13.47 -6.58
CA SER A 571 20.93 13.50 -7.51
C SER A 571 20.51 13.15 -8.93
N THR A 572 20.90 13.99 -9.89
CA THR A 572 20.55 13.83 -11.31
C THR A 572 21.63 13.12 -12.14
N GLY A 573 22.77 12.76 -11.55
CA GLY A 573 23.94 12.27 -12.29
C GLY A 573 23.68 11.00 -13.12
N LYS A 574 22.91 10.05 -12.57
CA LYS A 574 22.51 8.84 -13.28
C LYS A 574 21.54 9.13 -14.42
N ALA A 575 20.49 9.93 -14.18
CA ALA A 575 19.54 10.35 -15.21
C ALA A 575 20.24 11.09 -16.37
N LYS A 576 21.13 12.04 -16.05
CA LYS A 576 21.97 12.74 -17.05
C LYS A 576 22.80 11.80 -17.92
N THR A 577 23.35 10.76 -17.32
CA THR A 577 24.11 9.72 -18.04
C THR A 577 23.19 8.86 -18.91
N ALA A 578 22.01 8.49 -18.40
CA ALA A 578 21.04 7.64 -19.09
C ALA A 578 20.40 8.33 -20.32
N PHE A 579 20.07 9.62 -20.22
CA PHE A 579 19.42 10.37 -21.30
C PHE A 579 20.42 11.07 -22.23
N SER A 580 21.55 11.57 -21.72
CA SER A 580 22.64 12.18 -22.50
C SER A 580 22.17 13.21 -23.55
N HIS A 581 21.22 14.07 -23.17
CA HIS A 581 20.66 15.11 -24.04
C HIS A 581 21.67 16.27 -24.22
N PRO A 582 22.03 16.70 -25.45
CA PRO A 582 22.96 17.81 -25.67
C PRO A 582 22.37 19.16 -25.25
N ARG A 583 23.21 20.07 -24.74
CA ARG A 583 22.81 21.41 -24.31
C ARG A 583 22.42 22.33 -25.48
N PRO A 584 21.67 23.42 -25.26
CA PRO A 584 21.21 24.30 -26.34
C PRO A 584 22.32 24.90 -27.23
N TYR A 585 23.45 25.24 -26.61
CA TYR A 585 24.54 26.04 -27.22
C TYR A 585 25.68 25.21 -27.87
N VAL A 586 25.60 23.86 -27.86
CA VAL A 586 26.65 23.00 -28.42
C VAL A 586 26.33 22.55 -29.85
N ASP A 587 27.27 21.89 -30.53
CA ASP A 587 26.94 21.09 -31.72
C ASP A 587 26.15 19.85 -31.27
N ARG A 588 24.83 19.90 -31.43
CA ARG A 588 23.92 18.84 -30.99
C ARG A 588 23.90 17.65 -31.96
N ILE A 589 24.36 17.83 -33.20
CA ILE A 589 24.51 16.71 -34.14
C ILE A 589 25.75 15.90 -33.79
N ASN A 590 26.89 16.54 -33.51
CA ASN A 590 28.16 15.85 -33.25
C ASN A 590 28.51 15.77 -31.75
N TYR A 591 27.51 15.54 -30.91
CA TYR A 591 27.64 15.59 -29.46
C TYR A 591 28.45 14.39 -28.91
N ASN A 592 29.47 14.68 -28.09
CA ASN A 592 30.33 13.68 -27.43
C ASN A 592 30.82 12.54 -28.36
N GLY A 593 31.18 12.88 -29.60
CA GLY A 593 31.70 11.91 -30.58
C GLY A 593 30.64 10.96 -31.18
N THR A 594 29.36 11.21 -30.92
CA THR A 594 28.24 10.49 -31.55
C THR A 594 27.52 11.40 -32.53
N THR A 595 27.17 10.90 -33.71
CA THR A 595 26.31 11.63 -34.66
C THR A 595 24.84 11.33 -34.37
N LEU A 596 24.11 12.36 -33.93
CA LEU A 596 22.71 12.27 -33.50
C LEU A 596 21.75 12.75 -34.60
N ASN A 597 20.62 12.06 -34.75
CA ASN A 597 19.54 12.47 -35.63
C ASN A 597 18.65 13.50 -34.92
N LEU A 598 18.77 14.78 -35.31
CA LEU A 598 17.89 15.84 -34.79
C LEU A 598 16.53 15.93 -35.51
N ASN A 599 16.32 15.08 -36.51
CA ASN A 599 15.00 14.82 -37.13
C ASN A 599 14.27 16.09 -37.65
N GLY A 600 15.04 17.07 -38.13
CA GLY A 600 14.58 18.36 -38.64
C GLY A 600 14.85 19.56 -37.73
N LEU A 601 15.21 19.34 -36.45
CA LEU A 601 15.59 20.41 -35.52
C LEU A 601 17.00 20.97 -35.81
N GLN A 602 17.28 22.17 -35.32
CA GLN A 602 18.52 22.90 -35.61
C GLN A 602 19.76 22.22 -35.00
N GLN A 603 20.89 22.24 -35.72
CA GLN A 603 22.16 21.65 -35.25
C GLN A 603 22.67 22.31 -33.95
N THR A 604 22.57 23.63 -33.85
CA THR A 604 22.93 24.45 -32.69
C THR A 604 21.91 25.57 -32.62
N LEU A 605 21.40 25.86 -31.42
CA LEU A 605 20.40 26.90 -31.25
C LEU A 605 21.05 28.29 -31.22
N GLY A 606 20.31 29.30 -31.67
CA GLY A 606 20.72 30.70 -31.66
C GLY A 606 20.75 31.31 -30.26
N ILE A 607 21.64 30.82 -29.39
CA ILE A 607 21.78 31.22 -27.99
C ILE A 607 22.71 32.43 -27.86
N SER A 608 22.21 33.51 -27.27
CA SER A 608 23.01 34.62 -26.76
C SER A 608 23.65 34.22 -25.43
N LYS A 609 24.93 33.85 -25.47
CA LYS A 609 25.72 33.55 -24.26
C LYS A 609 25.83 34.78 -23.34
N VAL A 610 25.77 34.54 -22.02
CA VAL A 610 25.93 35.58 -21.00
C VAL A 610 27.41 35.79 -20.71
N ALA A 611 27.92 37.00 -20.98
CA ALA A 611 29.35 37.30 -20.94
C ALA A 611 30.01 36.99 -19.58
N ALA A 612 29.35 37.32 -18.46
CA ALA A 612 29.86 37.01 -17.12
C ALA A 612 29.94 35.50 -16.85
N TYR A 613 28.96 34.72 -17.34
CA TYR A 613 28.93 33.26 -17.20
C TYR A 613 30.00 32.58 -18.07
N GLU A 614 30.26 33.14 -19.26
CA GLU A 614 31.33 32.68 -20.14
C GLU A 614 32.73 33.00 -19.61
N GLN A 615 32.93 34.19 -19.03
CA GLN A 615 34.19 34.58 -18.37
C GLN A 615 34.52 33.69 -17.16
N GLN A 616 33.52 33.10 -16.51
CA GLN A 616 33.68 32.10 -15.45
C GLN A 616 33.97 30.68 -15.97
N GLY A 617 34.08 30.47 -17.29
CA GLY A 617 34.35 29.17 -17.92
C GLY A 617 33.18 28.18 -17.90
N GLN A 618 31.97 28.64 -17.53
CA GLN A 618 30.86 27.77 -17.19
C GLN A 618 30.25 27.04 -18.40
N TYR A 619 30.20 27.69 -19.58
CA TYR A 619 29.73 27.03 -20.81
C TYR A 619 30.64 25.85 -21.20
N ASP A 620 31.96 26.01 -21.08
CA ASP A 620 32.91 24.96 -21.48
C ASP A 620 32.89 23.80 -20.48
N GLY A 621 32.86 24.09 -19.17
CA GLY A 621 32.77 23.08 -18.11
C GLY A 621 31.48 22.24 -18.15
N LEU A 622 30.41 22.75 -18.77
CA LEU A 622 29.14 22.05 -18.92
C LEU A 622 28.97 21.35 -20.28
N ALA A 623 29.82 21.64 -21.28
CA ALA A 623 29.59 21.29 -22.69
C ALA A 623 29.53 19.78 -22.98
N SER A 624 30.24 18.95 -22.21
CA SER A 624 30.25 17.48 -22.35
C SER A 624 29.24 16.76 -21.44
N SER A 625 28.53 17.50 -20.59
CA SER A 625 27.60 16.97 -19.59
C SER A 625 26.15 17.09 -20.05
N GLY A 626 25.41 15.97 -19.98
CA GLY A 626 24.00 15.90 -20.40
C GLY A 626 23.11 16.96 -19.75
N SER A 627 22.25 17.57 -20.56
CA SER A 627 21.33 18.64 -20.17
C SER A 627 20.19 18.10 -19.28
N PHE A 628 19.49 17.07 -19.73
CA PHE A 628 18.30 16.54 -19.06
C PHE A 628 18.62 15.54 -17.93
N PRO A 629 17.97 15.63 -16.75
CA PRO A 629 17.25 16.80 -16.21
C PRO A 629 18.23 17.85 -15.66
N SER A 630 17.75 19.07 -15.38
CA SER A 630 18.60 20.15 -14.84
C SER A 630 18.96 19.95 -13.37
N GLY A 631 20.23 19.62 -13.11
CA GLY A 631 20.75 19.48 -11.74
C GLY A 631 20.74 20.77 -10.93
N HIS A 632 20.98 21.93 -11.55
CA HIS A 632 20.86 23.23 -10.86
C HIS A 632 19.40 23.56 -10.52
N THR A 633 18.44 23.14 -11.35
CA THR A 633 17.01 23.25 -11.02
C THR A 633 16.65 22.29 -9.89
N THR A 634 17.18 21.06 -9.92
CA THR A 634 16.97 20.10 -8.81
C THR A 634 17.47 20.67 -7.49
N PHE A 635 18.68 21.25 -7.47
CA PHE A 635 19.22 21.99 -6.32
C PHE A 635 18.30 23.14 -5.88
N ALA A 636 17.84 23.99 -6.80
CA ALA A 636 16.93 25.07 -6.45
C ALA A 636 15.62 24.55 -5.84
N PHE A 637 15.06 23.45 -6.37
CA PHE A 637 13.81 22.87 -5.87
C PHE A 637 13.98 22.10 -4.56
N THR A 638 15.08 21.38 -4.33
CA THR A 638 15.34 20.75 -3.02
C THR A 638 15.53 21.81 -1.94
N GLN A 639 16.30 22.84 -2.24
CA GLN A 639 16.52 23.96 -1.31
C GLN A 639 15.24 24.75 -1.05
N GLY A 640 14.42 24.99 -2.08
CA GLY A 640 13.14 25.68 -1.97
C GLY A 640 12.09 24.90 -1.20
N ALA A 641 11.89 23.62 -1.54
CA ALA A 641 10.94 22.76 -0.83
C ALA A 641 11.39 22.52 0.62
N GLY A 642 12.70 22.38 0.86
CA GLY A 642 13.29 22.33 2.20
C GLY A 642 12.99 23.61 3.00
N LEU A 643 13.35 24.78 2.47
CA LEU A 643 13.08 26.06 3.13
C LEU A 643 11.58 26.30 3.35
N ALA A 644 10.72 25.90 2.41
CA ALA A 644 9.26 25.97 2.54
C ALA A 644 8.70 24.98 3.58
N SER A 645 9.37 23.86 3.88
CA SER A 645 8.97 22.94 4.94
C SER A 645 9.19 23.53 6.35
N ILE A 646 10.28 24.31 6.51
CA ILE A 646 10.66 24.96 7.78
C ILE A 646 10.17 26.41 7.89
N LEU A 647 9.79 27.05 6.79
CA LEU A 647 9.18 28.38 6.73
C LEU A 647 7.94 28.41 5.80
N PRO A 648 6.93 27.53 6.02
CA PRO A 648 5.73 27.43 5.18
C PRO A 648 4.89 28.70 5.14
N GLU A 649 5.09 29.64 6.07
CA GLU A 649 4.53 30.97 5.99
C GLU A 649 4.87 31.68 4.67
N PHE A 650 6.05 31.42 4.08
CA PHE A 650 6.48 31.96 2.79
C PHE A 650 6.46 30.92 1.66
N GLY A 651 5.80 29.77 1.85
CA GLY A 651 5.87 28.64 0.92
C GLY A 651 5.48 29.01 -0.52
N THR A 652 4.46 29.85 -0.72
CA THR A 652 4.07 30.34 -2.06
C THR A 652 5.17 31.17 -2.73
N GLN A 653 5.75 32.12 -1.98
CA GLN A 653 6.83 32.98 -2.46
C GLN A 653 8.09 32.16 -2.79
N ILE A 654 8.50 31.27 -1.87
CA ILE A 654 9.68 30.42 -2.02
C ILE A 654 9.53 29.51 -3.25
N MET A 655 8.41 28.81 -3.38
CA MET A 655 8.18 27.93 -4.54
C MET A 655 8.14 28.72 -5.86
N THR A 656 7.55 29.91 -5.87
CA THR A 656 7.58 30.79 -7.05
C THR A 656 9.01 31.24 -7.39
N ARG A 657 9.81 31.64 -6.39
CA ARG A 657 11.20 32.06 -6.59
C ARG A 657 12.09 30.95 -7.14
N VAL A 658 11.93 29.70 -6.70
CA VAL A 658 12.71 28.58 -7.25
C VAL A 658 12.26 28.15 -8.65
N SER A 659 10.99 28.35 -9.00
CA SER A 659 10.56 28.23 -10.41
C SER A 659 11.26 29.27 -11.30
N GLU A 660 11.53 30.47 -10.80
CA GLU A 660 12.33 31.47 -11.51
C GLU A 660 13.80 31.06 -11.58
N ALA A 661 14.41 30.56 -10.49
CA ALA A 661 15.80 30.08 -10.51
C ALA A 661 16.00 28.95 -11.54
N GLY A 662 15.00 28.07 -11.70
CA GLY A 662 14.94 27.10 -12.79
C GLY A 662 14.85 27.78 -14.17
N ASN A 663 13.90 28.70 -14.38
CA ASN A 663 13.74 29.46 -15.62
C ASN A 663 15.01 30.25 -16.01
N ASN A 664 15.75 30.75 -15.02
CA ASN A 664 17.00 31.47 -15.20
C ASN A 664 18.13 30.57 -15.77
N ARG A 665 18.00 29.23 -15.69
CA ARG A 665 18.86 28.30 -16.45
C ARG A 665 18.62 28.33 -17.96
N ILE A 666 17.41 28.68 -18.38
CA ILE A 666 17.03 28.93 -19.77
C ILE A 666 17.50 30.33 -20.19
N VAL A 667 17.44 31.33 -19.30
CA VAL A 667 18.02 32.67 -19.52
C VAL A 667 19.53 32.59 -19.82
N LEU A 668 20.27 31.74 -19.10
CA LEU A 668 21.67 31.44 -19.41
C LEU A 668 21.87 30.63 -20.71
N GLY A 669 20.80 30.08 -21.29
CA GLY A 669 20.85 29.27 -22.50
C GLY A 669 21.51 27.90 -22.34
N VAL A 670 21.56 27.36 -21.11
CA VAL A 670 22.28 26.09 -20.80
C VAL A 670 21.37 24.90 -20.51
N HIS A 671 20.06 25.12 -20.48
CA HIS A 671 19.01 24.13 -20.25
C HIS A 671 17.73 24.49 -21.03
N TYR A 672 16.92 23.48 -21.32
CA TYR A 672 15.61 23.61 -21.97
C TYR A 672 14.46 23.53 -20.94
N PRO A 673 13.24 24.05 -21.25
CA PRO A 673 12.03 23.84 -20.46
C PRO A 673 11.83 22.42 -19.88
N LEU A 674 11.99 21.35 -20.68
CA LEU A 674 11.87 19.97 -20.18
C LEU A 674 12.93 19.63 -19.11
N ASP A 675 14.16 20.14 -19.24
CA ASP A 675 15.19 19.95 -18.21
C ASP A 675 14.75 20.59 -16.87
N ILE A 676 14.02 21.70 -16.93
CA ILE A 676 13.52 22.42 -15.73
C ILE A 676 12.37 21.64 -15.11
N MET A 677 11.41 21.16 -15.91
CA MET A 677 10.32 20.29 -15.45
C MET A 677 10.85 19.01 -14.80
N GLY A 678 11.85 18.36 -15.40
CA GLY A 678 12.50 17.19 -14.80
C GLY A 678 13.28 17.49 -13.53
N GLY A 679 13.89 18.68 -13.43
CA GLY A 679 14.57 19.13 -12.21
C GLY A 679 13.62 19.45 -11.06
N HIS A 680 12.45 20.03 -11.37
CA HIS A 680 11.35 20.27 -10.44
C HIS A 680 10.83 18.95 -9.84
N ILE A 681 10.49 17.96 -10.68
CA ILE A 681 10.08 16.62 -10.26
C ILE A 681 11.09 15.99 -9.29
N ALA A 682 12.37 15.98 -9.68
CA ALA A 682 13.44 15.38 -8.87
C ALA A 682 13.63 16.08 -7.51
N GLY A 683 13.52 17.41 -7.47
CA GLY A 683 13.75 18.19 -6.24
C GLY A 683 12.61 18.08 -5.22
N GLN A 684 11.35 18.06 -5.68
CA GLN A 684 10.20 17.81 -4.78
C GLN A 684 10.22 16.38 -4.24
N TYR A 685 10.48 15.39 -5.09
CA TYR A 685 10.62 13.99 -4.70
C TYR A 685 11.66 13.81 -3.59
N GLY A 686 12.88 14.34 -3.79
CA GLY A 686 13.99 14.18 -2.83
C GLY A 686 13.63 14.67 -1.43
N VAL A 687 13.13 15.91 -1.32
CA VAL A 687 12.78 16.51 -0.01
C VAL A 687 11.62 15.78 0.65
N ALA A 688 10.59 15.42 -0.11
CA ALA A 688 9.42 14.74 0.45
C ALA A 688 9.75 13.33 0.98
N THR A 689 10.61 12.60 0.28
CA THR A 689 11.12 11.29 0.69
C THR A 689 12.09 11.41 1.87
N ALA A 690 13.00 12.40 1.87
CA ALA A 690 13.88 12.65 3.02
C ALA A 690 13.09 12.99 4.29
N LEU A 691 12.01 13.76 4.17
CA LEU A 691 11.11 14.08 5.28
C LEU A 691 10.22 12.90 5.75
N ASP A 692 10.32 11.71 5.16
CA ASP A 692 9.69 10.50 5.71
C ASP A 692 10.47 9.95 6.91
N ASP A 693 11.78 10.20 6.96
CA ASP A 693 12.65 9.85 8.08
C ASP A 693 12.41 10.73 9.32
N GLN A 694 12.45 10.11 10.50
CA GLN A 694 12.16 10.78 11.77
C GLN A 694 13.29 11.70 12.25
N ASP A 695 14.55 11.35 11.99
CA ASP A 695 15.69 12.18 12.37
C ASP A 695 15.72 13.45 11.51
N THR A 696 15.46 13.32 10.21
CA THR A 696 15.29 14.44 9.27
C THR A 696 14.11 15.34 9.63
N GLN A 697 12.98 14.78 10.10
CA GLN A 697 11.86 15.57 10.64
C GLN A 697 12.21 16.30 11.95
N ALA A 698 13.06 15.71 12.80
CA ALA A 698 13.54 16.34 14.02
C ALA A 698 14.52 17.48 13.70
N GLU A 699 15.41 17.30 12.73
CA GLU A 699 16.30 18.34 12.22
C GLU A 699 15.52 19.51 11.63
N ALA A 700 14.56 19.25 10.72
CA ALA A 700 13.68 20.27 10.16
C ALA A 700 12.96 21.08 11.25
N SER A 701 12.52 20.41 12.32
CA SER A 701 11.88 21.06 13.47
C SER A 701 12.86 21.95 14.25
N ALA A 702 14.11 21.53 14.42
CA ALA A 702 15.16 22.29 15.10
C ALA A 702 15.70 23.47 14.26
N ALA A 703 15.76 23.31 12.94
CA ALA A 703 16.06 24.37 11.97
C ALA A 703 14.96 25.43 11.97
N ARG A 704 13.68 25.03 11.94
CA ARG A 704 12.53 25.94 12.07
C ARG A 704 12.57 26.73 13.39
N GLU A 705 12.87 26.09 14.51
CA GLU A 705 12.96 26.77 15.82
C GLU A 705 14.04 27.87 15.80
N GLU A 706 15.24 27.54 15.30
CA GLU A 706 16.36 28.49 15.14
C GLU A 706 15.99 29.67 14.23
N LEU A 707 15.48 29.37 13.04
CA LEU A 707 15.10 30.37 12.03
C LEU A 707 14.01 31.31 12.56
N LEU A 708 12.96 30.78 13.19
CA LEU A 708 11.90 31.59 13.78
C LEU A 708 12.41 32.46 14.94
N ALA A 709 13.25 31.91 15.82
CA ALA A 709 13.81 32.65 16.94
C ALA A 709 14.71 33.81 16.46
N TYR A 710 15.56 33.57 15.47
CA TYR A 710 16.43 34.59 14.90
C TYR A 710 15.63 35.68 14.18
N LEU A 711 14.70 35.31 13.28
CA LEU A 711 13.89 36.28 12.53
C LEU A 711 13.03 37.13 13.49
N THR A 712 12.31 36.52 14.43
CA THR A 712 11.47 37.28 15.38
C THR A 712 12.28 38.18 16.31
N ALA A 713 13.51 37.80 16.70
CA ALA A 713 14.41 38.67 17.45
C ALA A 713 14.84 39.91 16.64
N ARG A 714 15.15 39.77 15.35
CA ARG A 714 15.46 40.91 14.45
C ARG A 714 14.24 41.81 14.25
N CYS A 715 13.08 41.22 13.95
CA CYS A 715 11.81 41.94 13.82
C CYS A 715 11.47 42.74 15.08
N LYS A 716 11.67 42.17 16.27
CA LYS A 716 11.43 42.83 17.55
C LYS A 716 12.39 44.00 17.80
N ALA A 717 13.67 43.83 17.47
CA ALA A 717 14.68 44.88 17.61
C ALA A 717 14.37 46.09 16.73
N ASP A 718 13.90 45.86 15.51
CA ASP A 718 13.62 46.90 14.51
C ASP A 718 12.16 47.42 14.57
N GLY A 719 11.33 46.94 15.52
CA GLY A 719 10.01 47.47 15.83
C GLY A 719 8.81 46.85 15.08
N TYR A 720 9.01 45.75 14.34
CA TYR A 720 7.98 45.05 13.56
C TYR A 720 7.15 44.01 14.35
N GLY A 721 7.41 43.86 15.66
CA GLY A 721 6.72 42.91 16.54
C GLY A 721 7.55 41.66 16.85
N ASP A 722 7.06 40.84 17.79
CA ASP A 722 7.77 39.72 18.39
C ASP A 722 7.25 38.32 17.98
N THR A 723 6.35 38.29 16.98
CA THR A 723 5.91 37.05 16.32
C THR A 723 6.16 37.15 14.82
N LEU A 724 6.32 36.02 14.12
CA LEU A 724 6.54 36.03 12.68
C LEU A 724 5.34 36.66 11.93
N GLU A 725 4.10 36.43 12.40
CA GLU A 725 2.91 37.00 11.77
C GLU A 725 2.85 38.53 11.93
N ALA A 726 3.18 39.05 13.11
CA ALA A 726 3.33 40.49 13.31
C ALA A 726 4.43 41.06 12.41
N CYS A 727 5.57 40.38 12.29
CA CYS A 727 6.67 40.83 11.45
C CYS A 727 6.31 40.85 9.96
N ILE A 728 5.68 39.80 9.44
CA ILE A 728 5.20 39.74 8.04
C ILE A 728 4.25 40.93 7.77
N SER A 729 3.33 41.21 8.69
CA SER A 729 2.39 42.33 8.54
C SER A 729 3.07 43.70 8.69
N GLY A 730 4.02 43.85 9.60
CA GLY A 730 4.72 45.13 9.86
C GLY A 730 5.75 45.49 8.79
N THR A 731 6.34 44.49 8.15
CA THR A 731 7.29 44.65 7.04
C THR A 731 6.63 44.68 5.66
N ASP A 732 5.35 44.31 5.57
CA ASP A 732 4.60 44.12 4.32
C ASP A 732 5.22 43.08 3.35
N ALA A 733 5.87 42.06 3.94
CA ALA A 733 6.64 41.03 3.21
C ALA A 733 5.80 40.07 2.36
N LYS A 734 4.48 40.26 2.27
CA LYS A 734 3.57 39.50 1.41
C LYS A 734 2.76 40.34 0.42
N THR A 735 2.93 41.67 0.42
CA THR A 735 2.31 42.55 -0.59
C THR A 735 3.35 43.48 -1.22
N SER A 736 3.28 44.80 -1.04
CA SER A 736 4.09 45.78 -1.77
C SER A 736 5.58 45.77 -1.44
N LYS A 737 6.01 45.00 -0.43
CA LYS A 737 7.43 44.78 -0.06
C LYS A 737 7.82 43.30 0.04
N GLY A 738 6.95 42.41 -0.45
CA GLY A 738 7.22 40.98 -0.54
C GLY A 738 8.11 40.62 -1.73
N TYR A 739 8.10 39.35 -2.09
CA TYR A 739 8.75 38.87 -3.31
C TYR A 739 8.13 39.54 -4.55
N GLN A 740 8.98 40.18 -5.35
CA GLN A 740 8.58 40.84 -6.60
C GLN A 740 9.50 40.41 -7.73
N ASN A 741 8.93 40.28 -8.92
CA ASN A 741 9.66 39.95 -10.13
C ASN A 741 9.04 40.65 -11.34
N ALA A 742 9.76 41.60 -11.93
CA ALA A 742 9.34 42.31 -13.14
C ALA A 742 9.68 41.58 -14.46
N PHE A 743 10.49 40.52 -14.40
CA PHE A 743 10.86 39.72 -15.57
C PHE A 743 9.63 38.97 -16.09
N THR A 744 9.40 39.11 -17.39
CA THR A 744 8.34 38.40 -18.11
C THR A 744 8.94 37.65 -19.27
N ASP A 745 8.31 36.57 -19.68
CA ASP A 745 8.75 35.75 -20.81
C ASP A 745 7.52 35.17 -21.54
N ALA A 746 7.74 34.21 -22.46
CA ALA A 746 6.66 33.58 -23.21
C ALA A 746 5.75 32.67 -22.35
N VAL A 747 6.16 32.35 -21.12
CA VAL A 747 5.45 31.47 -20.18
C VAL A 747 4.87 32.30 -19.03
N SER A 748 5.71 33.06 -18.31
CA SER A 748 5.29 34.01 -17.29
C SER A 748 5.09 35.40 -17.91
N THR A 749 3.90 35.64 -18.47
CA THR A 749 3.60 36.85 -19.25
C THR A 749 3.28 38.10 -18.41
N LYS A 750 3.24 37.97 -17.07
CA LYS A 750 2.97 39.06 -16.12
C LYS A 750 4.03 39.10 -15.04
N ALA A 751 4.29 40.30 -14.50
CA ALA A 751 5.14 40.49 -13.34
C ALA A 751 4.51 39.85 -12.09
N VAL A 752 5.35 39.36 -11.19
CA VAL A 752 4.97 38.90 -9.85
C VAL A 752 4.97 40.10 -8.91
N SER A 753 3.83 40.33 -8.25
CA SER A 753 3.60 41.44 -7.31
C SER A 753 2.67 41.10 -6.14
N ASP A 754 2.05 39.92 -6.17
CA ASP A 754 1.10 39.43 -5.17
C ASP A 754 0.98 37.89 -5.22
N THR A 755 0.28 37.30 -4.25
CA THR A 755 0.08 35.84 -4.16
C THR A 755 -0.66 35.24 -5.37
N ALA A 756 -1.47 36.01 -6.10
CA ALA A 756 -2.17 35.52 -7.28
C ALA A 756 -1.22 35.40 -8.49
N SER A 757 -0.37 36.42 -8.70
CA SER A 757 0.67 36.43 -9.72
C SER A 757 1.81 35.46 -9.41
N GLU A 758 2.14 35.25 -8.14
CA GLU A 758 3.05 34.17 -7.68
C GLU A 758 2.58 32.79 -8.17
N ILE A 759 1.37 32.38 -7.77
CA ILE A 759 0.78 31.09 -8.16
C ILE A 759 0.65 31.00 -9.68
N SER A 760 0.26 32.07 -10.36
CA SER A 760 0.14 32.10 -11.83
C SER A 760 1.49 31.86 -12.51
N ALA A 761 2.58 32.48 -12.03
CA ALA A 761 3.91 32.32 -12.60
C ALA A 761 4.48 30.91 -12.33
N TYR A 762 4.28 30.37 -11.13
CA TYR A 762 4.65 29.00 -10.79
C TYR A 762 3.90 27.99 -11.67
N THR A 763 2.57 28.10 -11.73
CA THR A 763 1.70 27.18 -12.49
C THR A 763 2.04 27.18 -13.98
N ALA A 764 2.30 28.34 -14.58
CA ALA A 764 2.72 28.43 -15.98
C ALA A 764 4.05 27.70 -16.24
N ARG A 765 5.01 27.78 -15.30
CA ARG A 765 6.31 27.08 -15.37
C ARG A 765 6.25 25.59 -15.00
N MET A 766 5.11 25.07 -14.53
CA MET A 766 4.93 23.62 -14.40
C MET A 766 4.74 22.94 -15.76
N THR A 767 4.19 23.66 -16.75
CA THR A 767 3.88 23.12 -18.08
C THR A 767 4.67 23.76 -19.21
N TYR A 768 5.31 24.93 -18.99
CA TYR A 768 6.01 25.70 -20.03
C TYR A 768 5.21 25.87 -21.34
N GLY A 769 3.88 25.90 -21.24
CA GLY A 769 3.00 25.98 -22.41
C GLY A 769 3.06 24.79 -23.38
N PHE A 770 3.67 23.66 -23.00
CA PHE A 770 3.62 22.43 -23.79
C PHE A 770 2.18 21.99 -24.05
N SER A 771 1.92 21.39 -25.21
CA SER A 771 0.69 20.63 -25.42
C SER A 771 0.75 19.30 -24.66
N GLN A 772 -0.41 18.80 -24.22
CA GLN A 772 -0.52 17.48 -23.60
C GLN A 772 -0.14 16.39 -24.62
N THR A 773 0.81 15.53 -24.26
CA THR A 773 1.27 14.36 -25.01
C THR A 773 0.56 13.07 -24.56
N GLY A 774 0.09 13.04 -23.32
CA GLY A 774 -0.76 12.01 -22.74
C GLY A 774 -2.23 12.43 -22.64
N LYS A 775 -3.00 11.69 -21.84
CA LYS A 775 -4.44 11.94 -21.64
C LYS A 775 -4.65 13.09 -20.64
N ALA A 776 -5.48 14.06 -21.02
CA ALA A 776 -6.01 15.13 -20.16
C ALA A 776 -7.13 14.63 -19.23
N GLY A 777 -7.41 15.34 -18.14
CA GLY A 777 -8.53 15.08 -17.22
C GLY A 777 -8.48 13.72 -16.53
N GLN A 778 -7.28 13.17 -16.30
CA GLN A 778 -7.13 11.97 -15.47
C GLN A 778 -7.32 12.34 -13.99
N SER A 779 -7.71 11.36 -13.18
CA SER A 779 -7.76 11.53 -11.73
C SER A 779 -6.41 12.00 -11.18
N ALA A 780 -6.49 12.79 -10.11
CA ALA A 780 -5.34 13.21 -9.33
C ALA A 780 -4.49 12.01 -8.88
N VAL A 781 -3.16 12.17 -8.89
CA VAL A 781 -2.20 11.15 -8.46
C VAL A 781 -1.23 11.84 -7.50
N VAL A 782 -1.44 11.61 -6.20
CA VAL A 782 -0.61 12.18 -5.14
C VAL A 782 0.29 11.08 -4.56
N PRO A 783 1.62 11.17 -4.75
CA PRO A 783 2.59 10.31 -4.08
C PRO A 783 2.42 10.34 -2.55
N ALA A 784 2.55 9.19 -1.88
CA ALA A 784 2.35 9.10 -0.43
C ALA A 784 3.27 10.07 0.35
N ALA A 785 4.56 10.12 0.00
CA ALA A 785 5.53 11.01 0.63
C ALA A 785 5.22 12.51 0.43
N ALA A 786 4.45 12.91 -0.59
CA ALA A 786 4.18 14.32 -0.87
C ALA A 786 3.47 15.06 0.27
N VAL A 787 2.72 14.34 1.14
CA VAL A 787 2.08 14.95 2.32
C VAL A 787 3.11 15.50 3.31
N ASN A 788 4.34 14.95 3.34
CA ASN A 788 5.43 15.36 4.24
C ASN A 788 5.80 16.84 4.04
N LEU A 789 5.66 17.36 2.81
CA LEU A 789 5.87 18.77 2.46
C LEU A 789 4.85 19.71 3.14
N LEU A 790 3.64 19.22 3.48
CA LEU A 790 2.58 20.03 4.10
C LEU A 790 2.39 19.78 5.60
N ARG A 791 2.93 18.68 6.17
CA ARG A 791 2.73 18.29 7.59
C ARG A 791 3.02 19.39 8.60
N LYS A 792 3.99 20.26 8.32
CA LYS A 792 4.45 21.32 9.25
C LYS A 792 3.83 22.69 8.99
N VAL A 793 2.93 22.82 8.02
CA VAL A 793 2.18 24.06 7.75
C VAL A 793 1.26 24.36 8.95
N PRO A 794 1.45 25.47 9.70
CA PRO A 794 0.68 25.73 10.92
C PRO A 794 -0.84 25.79 10.69
N GLY A 795 -1.25 26.30 9.52
CA GLY A 795 -2.64 26.35 9.09
C GLY A 795 -3.30 24.99 8.88
N TYR A 796 -2.53 23.93 8.68
CA TYR A 796 -2.99 22.55 8.46
C TYR A 796 -2.74 21.63 9.65
N SER A 797 -2.37 22.16 10.81
CA SER A 797 -2.08 21.39 12.04
C SER A 797 -3.23 20.50 12.55
N SER A 798 -4.45 20.67 12.04
CA SER A 798 -5.62 19.82 12.31
C SER A 798 -5.91 18.78 11.22
N LEU A 799 -5.16 18.77 10.13
CA LEU A 799 -5.34 17.84 9.01
C LEU A 799 -4.52 16.56 9.20
N ASN A 800 -5.15 15.41 8.91
CA ASN A 800 -4.50 14.13 8.75
C ASN A 800 -4.02 13.93 7.30
N ASP A 801 -3.20 12.91 7.10
CA ASP A 801 -2.56 12.57 5.82
C ASP A 801 -3.57 12.48 4.66
N LYS A 802 -4.73 11.83 4.86
CA LYS A 802 -5.78 11.73 3.83
C LYS A 802 -6.32 13.11 3.43
N GLN A 803 -6.49 14.01 4.40
CA GLN A 803 -6.93 15.38 4.12
C GLN A 803 -5.81 16.18 3.43
N LEU A 804 -4.55 16.00 3.80
CA LEU A 804 -3.39 16.61 3.11
C LEU A 804 -3.26 16.10 1.66
N THR A 805 -3.46 14.80 1.42
CA THR A 805 -3.57 14.22 0.08
C THR A 805 -4.69 14.89 -0.72
N GLN A 806 -5.86 15.15 -0.10
CA GLN A 806 -6.95 15.88 -0.75
C GLN A 806 -6.61 17.35 -1.05
N VAL A 807 -5.81 18.02 -0.22
CA VAL A 807 -5.28 19.37 -0.52
C VAL A 807 -4.39 19.33 -1.76
N LEU A 808 -3.38 18.45 -1.77
CA LEU A 808 -2.46 18.29 -2.90
C LEU A 808 -3.22 17.98 -4.20
N ALA A 809 -4.09 16.97 -4.17
CA ALA A 809 -4.94 16.56 -5.29
C ALA A 809 -5.84 17.70 -5.81
N SER A 810 -6.39 18.54 -4.92
CA SER A 810 -7.22 19.69 -5.31
C SER A 810 -6.42 20.87 -5.88
N THR A 811 -5.09 20.81 -5.81
CA THR A 811 -4.17 21.82 -6.34
C THR A 811 -3.36 21.33 -7.54
N GLU A 812 -3.48 20.06 -7.94
CA GLU A 812 -2.78 19.53 -9.12
C GLU A 812 -3.07 20.33 -10.39
N ILE A 813 -2.07 20.46 -11.27
CA ILE A 813 -2.32 20.82 -12.67
C ILE A 813 -2.94 19.63 -13.42
N ASP A 814 -3.58 19.90 -14.56
CA ASP A 814 -4.18 18.85 -15.38
C ASP A 814 -3.13 17.83 -15.88
N SER A 815 -3.58 16.60 -16.14
CA SER A 815 -2.72 15.48 -16.52
C SER A 815 -2.25 15.54 -17.97
N GLY A 816 -1.28 14.69 -18.33
CA GLY A 816 -0.90 14.43 -19.71
C GLY A 816 0.08 15.41 -20.34
N TYR A 817 0.61 16.39 -19.62
CA TYR A 817 1.79 17.16 -20.08
C TYR A 817 3.04 16.24 -20.17
N PRO A 818 4.09 16.63 -20.91
CA PRO A 818 5.33 15.84 -20.97
C PRO A 818 5.88 15.48 -19.59
N LEU A 819 6.46 14.29 -19.46
CA LEU A 819 6.95 13.69 -18.21
C LEU A 819 5.87 13.19 -17.24
N ASP A 820 4.59 13.59 -17.37
CA ASP A 820 3.51 13.20 -16.46
C ASP A 820 3.43 11.67 -16.27
N ALA A 821 3.47 10.93 -17.39
CA ALA A 821 3.22 9.49 -17.45
C ALA A 821 4.21 8.64 -16.63
N SER A 822 5.45 9.09 -16.45
CA SER A 822 6.44 8.42 -15.58
C SER A 822 6.59 9.08 -14.20
N SER A 823 6.13 10.33 -14.03
CA SER A 823 6.39 11.13 -12.82
C SER A 823 5.68 10.67 -11.56
N GLU A 824 4.85 9.61 -11.61
CA GLU A 824 4.02 9.15 -10.49
C GLU A 824 3.13 10.25 -9.87
N GLY A 825 2.87 11.33 -10.62
CA GLY A 825 2.13 12.50 -10.16
C GLY A 825 2.99 13.66 -9.64
N TRP A 826 4.28 13.48 -9.39
CA TRP A 826 5.20 14.56 -8.98
C TRP A 826 5.20 15.75 -9.95
N GLY A 827 5.02 15.50 -11.25
CA GLY A 827 4.93 16.57 -12.25
C GLY A 827 3.69 17.48 -12.09
N ARG A 828 2.67 17.03 -11.34
CA ARG A 828 1.40 17.74 -11.18
C ARG A 828 1.31 18.59 -9.91
N ILE A 829 2.21 18.41 -8.94
CA ILE A 829 2.06 18.99 -7.60
C ILE A 829 2.35 20.50 -7.59
N ASN A 830 1.28 21.29 -7.43
CA ASN A 830 1.37 22.75 -7.36
C ASN A 830 1.58 23.23 -5.91
N LEU A 831 2.80 23.14 -5.40
CA LEU A 831 3.09 23.56 -4.02
C LEU A 831 2.78 25.04 -3.74
N ALA A 832 2.94 25.94 -4.71
CA ALA A 832 2.58 27.35 -4.54
C ALA A 832 1.06 27.52 -4.28
N ALA A 833 0.22 26.79 -5.02
CA ALA A 833 -1.21 26.72 -4.75
C ALA A 833 -1.51 26.04 -3.40
N ALA A 834 -0.79 24.97 -3.04
CA ALA A 834 -1.00 24.24 -1.79
C ALA A 834 -0.62 25.04 -0.53
N TYR A 835 0.46 25.83 -0.54
CA TYR A 835 0.85 26.69 0.59
C TYR A 835 -0.06 27.91 0.79
N SER A 836 -0.90 28.23 -0.20
CA SER A 836 -1.87 29.34 -0.15
C SER A 836 -3.33 28.88 0.01
N ALA A 837 -3.58 27.61 0.36
CA ALA A 837 -4.94 27.08 0.36
C ALA A 837 -5.68 27.24 1.70
N LYS A 838 -6.97 27.56 1.61
CA LYS A 838 -7.96 27.42 2.67
C LYS A 838 -8.76 26.16 2.44
N VAL A 839 -8.80 25.30 3.46
CA VAL A 839 -9.44 23.99 3.44
C VAL A 839 -10.72 24.07 4.26
N THR A 840 -11.87 23.85 3.63
CA THR A 840 -13.16 23.75 4.31
C THR A 840 -13.46 22.26 4.56
N LEU A 841 -13.63 21.91 5.84
CA LEU A 841 -14.10 20.60 6.28
C LEU A 841 -15.60 20.61 6.52
N ASN A 842 -16.28 19.49 6.27
CA ASN A 842 -17.64 19.28 6.78
C ASN A 842 -17.63 18.88 8.28
N THR A 843 -18.81 18.72 8.88
CA THR A 843 -18.96 18.31 10.30
C THR A 843 -18.51 16.88 10.61
N LYS A 844 -18.18 16.06 9.60
CA LYS A 844 -17.57 14.73 9.73
C LYS A 844 -16.03 14.76 9.60
N GLY A 845 -15.45 15.90 9.22
CA GLY A 845 -14.04 16.06 8.93
C GLY A 845 -13.62 15.74 7.49
N ASP A 846 -14.55 15.51 6.55
CA ASP A 846 -14.16 15.36 5.14
C ASP A 846 -13.82 16.73 4.52
N VAL A 847 -12.78 16.80 3.69
CA VAL A 847 -12.51 17.99 2.85
C VAL A 847 -13.63 18.14 1.83
N VAL A 848 -14.33 19.28 1.87
CA VAL A 848 -15.40 19.62 0.91
C VAL A 848 -15.05 20.78 -0.02
N LYS A 849 -14.04 21.59 0.32
CA LYS A 849 -13.52 22.64 -0.54
C LYS A 849 -12.05 22.95 -0.23
N VAL A 850 -11.29 23.24 -1.29
CA VAL A 850 -9.94 23.80 -1.21
C VAL A 850 -9.96 25.07 -2.06
N THR A 851 -9.56 26.21 -1.47
CA THR A 851 -9.55 27.53 -2.14
C THR A 851 -8.16 28.12 -2.03
N THR A 852 -7.45 28.26 -3.15
CA THR A 852 -6.06 28.73 -3.21
C THR A 852 -5.96 30.26 -3.16
N GLY A 853 -4.74 30.82 -3.22
CA GLY A 853 -4.53 32.28 -3.33
C GLY A 853 -4.78 33.05 -2.04
N GLN A 854 -4.83 32.38 -0.88
CA GLN A 854 -4.95 33.03 0.41
C GLN A 854 -3.58 33.51 0.89
N THR A 855 -3.55 34.62 1.61
CA THR A 855 -2.31 35.14 2.23
C THR A 855 -1.75 34.23 3.34
N LYS A 856 -2.56 33.29 3.85
CA LYS A 856 -2.22 32.30 4.87
C LYS A 856 -3.02 31.01 4.67
N ALA A 857 -2.32 29.88 4.63
CA ALA A 857 -2.92 28.55 4.70
C ALA A 857 -3.81 28.41 5.96
N SER A 858 -4.98 27.81 5.83
CA SER A 858 -5.93 27.68 6.94
C SER A 858 -6.92 26.53 6.77
N VAL A 859 -7.48 26.07 7.89
CA VAL A 859 -8.60 25.13 7.93
C VAL A 859 -9.79 25.81 8.60
N GLU A 860 -10.97 25.63 8.04
CA GLU A 860 -12.25 25.94 8.70
C GLU A 860 -13.19 24.74 8.67
N THR A 861 -14.11 24.66 9.61
CA THR A 861 -15.21 23.69 9.58
C THR A 861 -16.49 24.43 9.22
N GLN A 862 -17.23 23.93 8.24
CA GLN A 862 -18.53 24.48 7.87
C GLN A 862 -19.49 24.40 9.06
N SER A 863 -20.10 25.52 9.42
CA SER A 863 -21.12 25.59 10.47
C SER A 863 -22.50 25.27 9.90
N ASP A 864 -23.26 24.43 10.60
CA ASP A 864 -24.66 24.14 10.30
C ASP A 864 -25.55 25.34 10.67
N ALA A 865 -25.61 26.33 9.77
CA ALA A 865 -26.61 27.40 9.88
C ALA A 865 -28.02 26.81 9.64
N PRO A 866 -28.99 27.01 10.57
CA PRO A 866 -30.30 26.39 10.44
C PRO A 866 -31.06 26.94 9.24
N GLN A 867 -31.51 26.04 8.34
CA GLN A 867 -32.43 26.43 7.28
C GLN A 867 -33.74 26.93 7.90
N GLY A 868 -34.04 28.21 7.72
CA GLY A 868 -35.30 28.82 8.17
C GLY A 868 -36.52 28.10 7.56
N PRO A 869 -37.68 28.09 8.24
CA PRO A 869 -38.81 27.27 7.86
C PRO A 869 -39.34 27.64 6.47
N LYS A 870 -39.32 26.67 5.55
CA LYS A 870 -39.96 26.78 4.23
C LYS A 870 -41.48 26.74 4.39
N ASN A 871 -42.12 27.91 4.39
CA ASN A 871 -43.57 28.02 4.22
C ASN A 871 -43.98 27.61 2.79
N PRO A 872 -44.90 26.65 2.62
CA PRO A 872 -45.51 26.37 1.33
C PRO A 872 -46.77 27.22 1.10
N SER A 873 -47.06 27.52 -0.17
CA SER A 873 -48.30 28.13 -0.69
C SER A 873 -48.57 29.62 -0.40
N ALA A 874 -48.47 30.44 -1.45
CA ALA A 874 -49.62 31.20 -1.94
C ALA A 874 -49.37 31.66 -3.40
N ALA A 875 -50.35 31.47 -4.28
CA ALA A 875 -50.36 32.04 -5.63
C ALA A 875 -51.37 33.20 -5.69
N SER A 876 -51.01 34.31 -6.36
CA SER A 876 -51.87 34.98 -7.36
C SER A 876 -51.34 36.35 -7.85
N ASN A 877 -51.51 36.56 -9.16
CA ASN A 877 -51.75 37.81 -9.90
C ASN A 877 -51.51 39.21 -9.28
N GLY A 878 -50.89 40.10 -10.09
CA GLY A 878 -51.30 41.52 -10.10
C GLY A 878 -50.36 42.56 -10.74
N GLY A 879 -50.64 42.97 -11.99
CA GLY A 879 -50.74 44.41 -12.32
C GLY A 879 -49.48 45.26 -12.65
N ALA A 880 -48.96 45.12 -13.87
CA ALA A 880 -48.72 46.15 -14.91
C ALA A 880 -48.22 47.61 -14.63
N LYS A 881 -47.57 48.18 -15.69
CA LYS A 881 -47.15 49.60 -15.95
C LYS A 881 -45.84 50.03 -15.26
N THR A 882 -44.95 50.89 -15.79
CA THR A 882 -44.70 51.63 -17.08
C THR A 882 -43.26 52.21 -16.99
N SER A 883 -42.52 52.64 -18.04
CA SER A 883 -42.66 52.68 -19.52
C SER A 883 -41.29 53.07 -20.15
N THR A 884 -41.01 52.66 -21.40
CA THR A 884 -39.83 53.11 -22.19
C THR A 884 -39.94 54.58 -22.65
N PRO A 885 -38.81 55.23 -22.96
CA PRO A 885 -38.48 55.57 -24.36
C PRO A 885 -37.01 55.23 -24.71
N SER A 886 -36.74 54.59 -25.86
CA SER A 886 -36.35 55.21 -27.15
C SER A 886 -34.89 55.72 -27.19
N GLY A 887 -34.05 55.33 -28.16
CA GLY A 887 -34.34 54.46 -29.30
C GLY A 887 -33.20 54.39 -30.34
N ASN A 888 -33.61 54.06 -31.58
CA ASN A 888 -32.85 53.92 -32.82
C ASN A 888 -31.83 52.78 -32.96
N ALA A 889 -31.96 52.09 -34.10
CA ALA A 889 -31.11 51.01 -34.56
C ALA A 889 -30.27 51.46 -35.76
N GLN A 890 -29.14 50.79 -36.00
CA GLN A 890 -28.72 50.45 -37.37
C GLN A 890 -27.70 49.30 -37.40
N LYS A 891 -27.85 48.41 -38.38
CA LYS A 891 -26.87 47.36 -38.74
C LYS A 891 -25.71 47.97 -39.53
N VAL A 892 -24.46 47.67 -39.17
CA VAL A 892 -23.34 47.52 -40.12
C VAL A 892 -22.40 46.40 -39.64
N SER A 893 -21.79 45.68 -40.58
CA SER A 893 -20.81 44.60 -40.40
C SER A 893 -19.39 45.09 -40.06
N GLY A 894 -18.62 44.30 -39.31
CA GLY A 894 -17.17 44.50 -39.11
C GLY A 894 -16.51 43.29 -38.45
N GLN A 895 -15.27 42.97 -38.83
CA GLN A 895 -14.49 41.81 -38.36
C GLN A 895 -13.70 42.10 -37.06
N SER A 896 -13.11 41.01 -36.52
CA SER A 896 -11.87 40.92 -35.70
C SER A 896 -11.99 40.90 -34.17
N GLY A 897 -11.05 40.17 -33.53
CA GLY A 897 -10.66 40.34 -32.12
C GLY A 897 -11.05 39.22 -31.15
N ASP A 898 -10.12 38.30 -30.91
CA ASP A 898 -9.79 37.51 -29.70
C ASP A 898 -10.87 36.96 -28.73
N PRO A 899 -10.69 35.72 -28.22
CA PRO A 899 -11.44 35.18 -27.09
C PRO A 899 -10.81 35.57 -25.75
N LEU A 900 -11.58 36.19 -24.86
CA LEU A 900 -11.22 36.39 -23.46
C LEU A 900 -12.23 35.65 -22.56
N ALA A 901 -11.71 34.95 -21.57
CA ALA A 901 -12.48 34.07 -20.69
C ALA A 901 -13.43 34.84 -19.76
N THR A 902 -14.47 34.15 -19.26
CA THR A 902 -14.85 34.28 -17.84
C THR A 902 -15.60 33.05 -17.33
N THR A 903 -15.42 32.80 -16.04
CA THR A 903 -15.86 31.65 -15.25
C THR A 903 -17.34 31.68 -14.84
N GLY A 904 -17.91 30.52 -14.52
CA GLY A 904 -19.18 30.44 -13.78
C GLY A 904 -19.63 29.00 -13.50
N ALA A 905 -19.37 28.51 -12.29
CA ALA A 905 -19.91 27.23 -11.81
C ALA A 905 -21.24 27.44 -11.05
N ASP A 906 -22.20 26.53 -11.23
CA ASP A 906 -22.84 25.75 -10.15
C ASP A 906 -24.16 25.11 -10.60
N SER A 907 -24.34 23.82 -10.26
CA SER A 907 -25.60 23.23 -9.75
C SER A 907 -25.47 21.72 -9.56
N ALA A 908 -25.38 21.28 -8.30
CA ALA A 908 -25.56 19.88 -7.92
C ALA A 908 -26.98 19.64 -7.35
N VAL A 909 -27.53 18.43 -7.52
CA VAL A 909 -28.88 18.06 -7.06
C VAL A 909 -28.86 16.68 -6.40
N PHE A 910 -28.96 16.67 -5.06
CA PHE A 910 -29.58 15.67 -4.14
C PHE A 910 -29.18 14.17 -4.28
N ILE A 911 -29.32 13.27 -3.30
CA ILE A 911 -30.21 13.17 -2.12
C ILE A 911 -29.42 12.69 -0.89
N ALA A 912 -29.82 13.14 0.31
CA ALA A 912 -29.42 12.55 1.59
C ALA A 912 -30.63 11.92 2.31
N ALA A 913 -30.40 10.89 3.13
CA ALA A 913 -31.33 10.41 4.15
C ALA A 913 -30.55 9.90 5.38
N ALA A 914 -31.05 10.15 6.59
CA ALA A 914 -30.33 9.94 7.85
C ALA A 914 -31.27 9.63 9.02
N ALA A 915 -30.75 8.96 10.07
CA ALA A 915 -31.20 8.99 11.47
C ALA A 915 -30.09 8.34 12.33
N LEU A 916 -29.50 8.96 13.37
CA LEU A 916 -30.04 9.24 14.72
C LEU A 916 -30.37 7.96 15.53
N LEU A 917 -30.07 7.82 16.83
CA LEU A 917 -29.21 8.52 17.82
C LEU A 917 -29.31 7.69 19.13
N LEU A 918 -28.33 7.69 20.05
CA LEU A 918 -28.54 7.89 21.50
C LEU A 918 -27.23 7.87 22.33
N LEU A 919 -27.29 8.47 23.53
CA LEU A 919 -26.15 8.72 24.42
C LEU A 919 -26.12 7.79 25.64
N SER A 920 -24.91 7.51 26.16
CA SER A 920 -24.63 7.48 27.61
C SER A 920 -23.12 7.50 27.86
N GLY A 921 -22.63 8.43 28.68
CA GLY A 921 -21.20 8.54 29.02
C GLY A 921 -20.82 7.86 30.34
N ALA A 922 -19.53 7.64 30.55
CA ALA A 922 -18.95 7.32 31.85
C ALA A 922 -17.56 7.97 32.01
N VAL A 923 -17.33 8.61 33.16
CA VAL A 923 -16.06 9.22 33.54
C VAL A 923 -15.18 8.18 34.23
N VAL A 924 -13.91 8.05 33.84
CA VAL A 924 -12.89 7.39 34.66
C VAL A 924 -11.61 8.23 34.68
N THR A 925 -11.09 8.44 35.89
CA THR A 925 -9.96 9.33 36.20
C THR A 925 -8.61 8.62 36.13
N LEU A 926 -7.54 9.40 35.91
CA LEU A 926 -6.12 9.03 35.92
C LEU A 926 -5.72 7.94 36.93
N LEU A 927 -4.69 7.16 36.58
CA LEU A 927 -3.56 6.94 37.49
C LEU A 927 -2.24 6.67 36.73
N VAL A 928 -1.26 7.55 36.93
CA VAL A 928 0.12 7.44 36.44
C VAL A 928 0.92 6.48 37.33
N ARG A 929 1.74 5.60 36.74
CA ARG A 929 2.89 4.98 37.44
C ARG A 929 4.12 4.83 36.55
N ARG A 930 5.20 5.51 36.96
CA ARG A 930 6.58 5.32 36.47
C ARG A 930 7.20 4.09 37.14
N HIS A 931 8.01 3.33 36.40
CA HIS A 931 9.33 2.78 36.79
C HIS A 931 10.02 2.38 35.47
N GLN A 932 11.16 2.95 35.06
CA GLN A 932 12.51 2.66 35.56
C GLN A 932 12.86 1.16 35.55
N ARG A 933 13.36 0.64 34.43
CA ARG A 933 14.79 0.71 34.07
C ARG A 933 14.98 0.72 32.56
#